data_AF-A0A6M1ZQA6-F1
#
_entry.id   AF-A0A6M1ZQA6-F1
#
_cell.length_a   1.000
_cell.length_b   1.000
_cell.length_c   1.000
_cell.angle_alpha   90.00
_cell.angle_beta   90.00
_cell.angle_gamma   90.00
#
_symmetry.space_group_name_H-M   'P 1'
#
loop_
_entity.id
_entity.type
_entity.pdbx_description
1 polymer ?
#
loop_
_entity_poly.entity_id
_entity_poly.type
_entity_poly.pdbx_seq_one_letter_code
_entity_poly.pdbx_strand_id
1 'polypeptide(L)'
;MVKLQDELSSFEHYTQKIRGEIDAIFKDELQSPETLPSVKWKECFQAPGALPIYLLCSSAQNQSIDLLFYEMVTLWLIPGEQLPILSFRHHSFTYQNKPFYFAELLIHVEKEKRLPIIHRNLPKLAKEIQLGAQSSGHAKHILEMKNLSLSSNKLYFYETILHLMNRYPKYFEADFFHFAQHFLFHCKEEFRAIRHTRHLYRIIAYHYLFGKLLHQAIKSYPHKRHLYFKLIKPTLHYPFGVKKVLGMAITLNSLQKYECLEERHIQRAVQRIIPDATIVKDSFYTNRVKENRALSLYLEFEKIQGVDFSAEEFLSLRDKLPGELKNSIEQLSPSLFITRNVEEIYRSIIILSQELKYVRDLPHATIAFQELRLDKVTFNVILVRILRNNPPSLAALSHKLPPQIRMNIEKVTHVGRLRKKYLKEATFFSLEVDSDLFLRKNHAVDLVLARQYVASTLENLIGPFRDYNGGFLHKQKEQLDVIKKEVSKDHEFLIENLFYSFTPSIMQTLISPKMAKTISSLFLQMHDQKPDQLIETKQVDDFLVIVIKVGRPEIKDHLLNSIKSLKYDSLRFATAVVEIEKYFYLCALYIRPTEEPAALLLETIHQSLNTWEKREQNKQVVRIHLPRSVPSLDPRIGSDRTSGVVLNMLYEGLMRVGHNNKLEFAIAKDVKISSDSKQYIFTLRETCWSNGEPLTAYDFEYAWKKILEPKFRAPFAFLLFSIKNAEAAKRGEIPLTQVGIEALDSYTLVVTLDTPSPFFLDLTAHWTYLPLCREIDALHPGWAYRSDASYVSNGPFKLEERELNDDLKVTKNLRYWDAEKVKLKGIEINIIEDEEV
;
A
#
# COMPACT_ATOMS: atom_id res chain seq x y z
N MET A 1 -30.72 20.05 10.95
CA MET A 1 -32.07 19.73 10.46
C MET A 1 -32.08 19.37 8.97
N VAL A 2 -31.37 20.08 8.09
CA VAL A 2 -31.32 19.77 6.64
C VAL A 2 -30.68 18.40 6.32
N LYS A 3 -29.65 17.97 7.06
CA LYS A 3 -29.06 16.60 6.95
C LYS A 3 -30.04 15.46 7.29
N LEU A 4 -31.03 15.71 8.14
CA LEU A 4 -32.08 14.72 8.48
C LEU A 4 -33.10 14.58 7.35
N GLN A 5 -33.35 15.63 6.55
CA GLN A 5 -34.25 15.59 5.40
C GLN A 5 -33.64 14.87 4.18
N ASP A 6 -32.32 14.99 3.97
CA ASP A 6 -31.62 14.23 2.93
C ASP A 6 -31.49 12.74 3.29
N GLU A 7 -31.31 12.41 4.57
CA GLU A 7 -31.34 11.03 5.07
C GLU A 7 -32.76 10.44 4.98
N LEU A 8 -33.81 11.20 5.32
CA LEU A 8 -35.21 10.78 5.17
C LEU A 8 -35.60 10.59 3.70
N SER A 9 -35.20 11.47 2.78
CA SER A 9 -35.55 11.36 1.36
C SER A 9 -34.86 10.19 0.65
N SER A 10 -33.60 9.88 1.00
CA SER A 10 -32.90 8.68 0.52
C SER A 10 -33.50 7.38 1.07
N PHE A 11 -33.94 7.40 2.34
CA PHE A 11 -34.66 6.30 2.97
C PHE A 11 -36.05 6.12 2.36
N GLU A 12 -36.80 7.20 2.10
CA GLU A 12 -38.12 7.18 1.46
C GLU A 12 -38.04 6.68 0.01
N HIS A 13 -37.03 7.10 -0.76
CA HIS A 13 -36.84 6.64 -2.14
C HIS A 13 -36.46 5.15 -2.21
N TYR A 14 -35.62 4.69 -1.29
CA TYR A 14 -35.28 3.27 -1.12
C TYR A 14 -36.52 2.45 -0.71
N THR A 15 -37.30 2.96 0.24
CA THR A 15 -38.54 2.34 0.72
C THR A 15 -39.59 2.27 -0.40
N GLN A 16 -39.73 3.30 -1.23
CA GLN A 16 -40.64 3.32 -2.39
C GLN A 16 -40.27 2.28 -3.45
N LYS A 17 -38.98 2.13 -3.77
CA LYS A 17 -38.51 1.15 -4.76
C LYS A 17 -38.76 -0.29 -4.30
N ILE A 18 -38.44 -0.59 -3.04
CA ILE A 18 -38.69 -1.90 -2.44
C ILE A 18 -40.19 -2.18 -2.33
N ARG A 19 -41.00 -1.16 -2.00
CA ARG A 19 -42.46 -1.30 -1.97
C ARG A 19 -43.02 -1.66 -3.35
N GLY A 20 -42.52 -1.05 -4.43
CA GLY A 20 -42.88 -1.43 -5.80
C GLY A 20 -42.49 -2.87 -6.16
N GLU A 21 -41.34 -3.35 -5.71
CA GLU A 21 -40.91 -4.76 -5.89
C GLU A 21 -41.80 -5.73 -5.09
N ILE A 22 -42.11 -5.40 -3.83
CA ILE A 22 -42.98 -6.19 -2.95
C ILE A 22 -44.41 -6.25 -3.51
N ASP A 23 -44.97 -5.12 -3.95
CA ASP A 23 -46.29 -5.04 -4.56
C ASP A 23 -46.37 -5.84 -5.86
N ALA A 24 -45.28 -5.92 -6.64
CA ALA A 24 -45.24 -6.71 -7.87
C ALA A 24 -45.18 -8.23 -7.59
N ILE A 25 -44.54 -8.66 -6.50
CA ILE A 25 -44.29 -10.08 -6.20
C ILE A 25 -45.40 -10.68 -5.32
N PHE A 26 -45.94 -9.92 -4.36
CA PHE A 26 -46.86 -10.39 -3.32
C PHE A 26 -48.20 -9.65 -3.29
N LYS A 27 -48.65 -9.11 -4.43
CA LYS A 27 -49.89 -8.32 -4.54
C LYS A 27 -51.10 -8.99 -3.87
N ASP A 28 -51.29 -10.28 -4.11
CA ASP A 28 -52.44 -11.04 -3.62
C ASP A 28 -52.32 -11.35 -2.12
N GLU A 29 -51.11 -11.69 -1.67
CA GLU A 29 -50.83 -11.98 -0.25
C GLU A 29 -50.89 -10.73 0.65
N LEU A 30 -50.59 -9.56 0.11
CA LEU A 30 -50.76 -8.28 0.81
C LEU A 30 -52.25 -7.93 0.98
N GLN A 31 -53.12 -8.36 0.06
CA GLN A 31 -54.57 -8.17 0.13
C GLN A 31 -55.26 -9.25 0.97
N SER A 32 -54.68 -10.46 1.05
CA SER A 32 -55.20 -11.60 1.82
C SER A 32 -54.15 -12.14 2.83
N PRO A 33 -53.94 -11.46 3.98
CA PRO A 33 -52.88 -11.82 4.93
C PRO A 33 -53.00 -13.22 5.55
N GLU A 34 -54.16 -13.86 5.44
CA GLU A 34 -54.41 -15.25 5.88
C GLU A 34 -53.59 -16.29 5.09
N THR A 35 -53.02 -15.89 3.96
CA THR A 35 -52.18 -16.73 3.09
C THR A 35 -50.69 -16.69 3.47
N LEU A 36 -50.30 -15.92 4.49
CA LEU A 36 -48.93 -15.78 4.97
C LEU A 36 -48.59 -16.83 6.06
N PRO A 37 -47.32 -17.27 6.19
CA PRO A 37 -46.13 -16.83 5.46
C PRO A 37 -46.00 -17.39 4.04
N SER A 38 -45.47 -16.60 3.11
CA SER A 38 -45.32 -16.95 1.69
C SER A 38 -43.86 -16.89 1.24
N VAL A 39 -43.40 -17.91 0.50
CA VAL A 39 -42.06 -17.98 -0.09
C VAL A 39 -42.18 -18.06 -1.61
N LYS A 40 -41.59 -17.12 -2.33
CA LYS A 40 -41.58 -17.05 -3.81
C LYS A 40 -40.15 -16.99 -4.33
N TRP A 41 -39.95 -17.23 -5.62
CA TRP A 41 -38.64 -17.12 -6.27
C TRP A 41 -38.82 -16.78 -7.76
N LYS A 42 -37.78 -16.24 -8.41
CA LYS A 42 -37.74 -16.15 -9.88
C LYS A 42 -37.01 -17.36 -10.44
N GLU A 43 -37.48 -17.89 -11.56
CA GLU A 43 -36.82 -19.03 -12.19
C GLU A 43 -35.46 -18.63 -12.78
N CYS A 44 -34.44 -19.46 -12.52
CA CYS A 44 -33.14 -19.38 -13.15
C CYS A 44 -33.06 -20.47 -14.23
N PHE A 45 -33.06 -20.07 -15.49
CA PHE A 45 -33.09 -21.00 -16.63
C PHE A 45 -31.71 -21.37 -17.18
N GLN A 46 -30.68 -20.55 -16.89
CA GLN A 46 -29.32 -20.72 -17.41
C GLN A 46 -28.28 -20.41 -16.33
N ALA A 47 -27.11 -21.06 -16.41
CA ALA A 47 -25.97 -20.81 -15.54
C ALA A 47 -24.73 -20.41 -16.38
N PRO A 48 -23.92 -19.41 -15.98
CA PRO A 48 -23.99 -18.68 -14.72
C PRO A 48 -25.20 -17.73 -14.64
N GLY A 49 -25.93 -17.75 -13.52
CA GLY A 49 -27.17 -16.98 -13.33
C GLY A 49 -27.42 -16.59 -11.89
N ALA A 50 -28.42 -15.73 -11.66
CA ALA A 50 -28.81 -15.27 -10.33
C ALA A 50 -30.24 -15.74 -10.00
N LEU A 51 -30.41 -16.37 -8.84
CA LEU A 51 -31.66 -16.94 -8.34
C LEU A 51 -32.12 -16.14 -7.11
N PRO A 52 -33.08 -15.21 -7.26
CA PRO A 52 -33.67 -14.51 -6.13
C PRO A 52 -34.80 -15.33 -5.50
N ILE A 53 -34.78 -15.45 -4.19
CA ILE A 53 -35.77 -16.14 -3.36
C ILE A 53 -36.28 -15.14 -2.32
N TYR A 54 -37.59 -15.06 -2.15
CA TYR A 54 -38.28 -14.06 -1.36
C TYR A 54 -39.13 -14.73 -0.27
N LEU A 55 -39.21 -14.11 0.91
CA LEU A 55 -40.07 -14.49 2.02
C LEU A 55 -40.91 -13.27 2.43
N LEU A 56 -42.22 -13.46 2.58
CA LEU A 56 -43.14 -12.48 3.15
C LEU A 56 -43.90 -13.10 4.33
N CYS A 57 -43.96 -12.39 5.46
CA CYS A 57 -44.66 -12.82 6.67
C CYS A 57 -45.53 -11.70 7.23
N SER A 58 -46.66 -12.06 7.84
CA SER A 58 -47.35 -11.17 8.77
C SER A 58 -46.45 -10.99 9.99
N SER A 59 -46.23 -9.74 10.40
CA SER A 59 -45.27 -9.35 11.44
C SER A 59 -45.11 -10.37 12.56
N ALA A 60 -43.97 -11.07 12.55
CA ALA A 60 -43.54 -11.92 13.64
C ALA A 60 -42.42 -11.21 14.38
N GLN A 61 -42.58 -11.05 15.68
CA GLN A 61 -41.53 -10.70 16.65
C GLN A 61 -40.47 -11.83 16.76
N ASN A 62 -40.01 -12.40 15.65
CA ASN A 62 -39.11 -13.56 15.63
C ASN A 62 -37.77 -13.22 14.99
N GLN A 63 -36.80 -12.85 15.83
CA GLN A 63 -35.39 -12.70 15.45
C GLN A 63 -34.80 -13.98 14.78
N SER A 64 -35.47 -15.13 14.92
CA SER A 64 -35.04 -16.42 14.37
C SER A 64 -35.43 -16.66 12.91
N ILE A 65 -36.30 -15.83 12.30
CA ILE A 65 -36.85 -16.10 10.96
C ILE A 65 -35.82 -15.84 9.85
N ASP A 66 -35.00 -14.80 10.00
CA ASP A 66 -33.92 -14.44 9.06
C ASP A 66 -32.89 -15.56 8.99
N LEU A 67 -32.53 -16.10 10.16
CA LEU A 67 -31.57 -17.19 10.27
C LEU A 67 -32.14 -18.48 9.68
N LEU A 68 -33.40 -18.82 10.00
CA LEU A 68 -34.06 -19.97 9.41
C LEU A 68 -34.07 -19.83 7.88
N PHE A 69 -34.52 -18.70 7.36
CA PHE A 69 -34.61 -18.46 5.92
C PHE A 69 -33.23 -18.55 5.26
N TYR A 70 -32.22 -17.91 5.85
CA TYR A 70 -30.86 -17.93 5.37
C TYR A 70 -30.24 -19.33 5.40
N GLU A 71 -30.25 -20.03 6.54
CA GLU A 71 -29.60 -21.35 6.69
C GLU A 71 -30.29 -22.43 5.88
N MET A 72 -31.63 -22.41 5.82
CA MET A 72 -32.40 -23.35 5.01
C MET A 72 -32.02 -23.21 3.54
N VAL A 73 -31.97 -21.98 3.03
CA VAL A 73 -31.65 -21.77 1.61
C VAL A 73 -30.18 -22.03 1.31
N THR A 74 -29.26 -21.67 2.21
CA THR A 74 -27.82 -21.80 1.93
C THR A 74 -27.27 -23.22 2.11
N LEU A 75 -27.84 -23.99 3.05
CA LEU A 75 -27.32 -25.31 3.42
C LEU A 75 -28.13 -26.45 2.81
N TRP A 76 -29.41 -26.22 2.49
CA TRP A 76 -30.34 -27.27 2.07
C TRP A 76 -30.89 -27.12 0.66
N LEU A 77 -30.62 -26.00 -0.03
CA LEU A 77 -30.98 -25.88 -1.44
C LEU A 77 -30.22 -26.89 -2.31
N ILE A 78 -28.93 -27.12 -2.01
CA ILE A 78 -28.15 -28.26 -2.48
C ILE A 78 -27.48 -28.90 -1.26
N PRO A 79 -28.00 -30.03 -0.75
CA PRO A 79 -27.42 -30.68 0.42
C PRO A 79 -25.93 -31.01 0.23
N GLY A 80 -25.10 -30.55 1.16
CA GLY A 80 -23.64 -30.77 1.13
C GLY A 80 -22.84 -29.77 0.31
N GLU A 81 -23.48 -28.78 -0.32
CA GLU A 81 -22.82 -27.75 -1.12
C GLU A 81 -23.40 -26.36 -0.80
N GLN A 82 -22.54 -25.42 -0.38
CA GLN A 82 -22.96 -24.02 -0.18
C GLN A 82 -22.88 -23.25 -1.50
N LEU A 83 -23.99 -22.62 -1.87
CA LEU A 83 -24.04 -21.75 -3.04
C LEU A 83 -23.60 -20.32 -2.69
N PRO A 84 -22.85 -19.62 -3.58
CA PRO A 84 -22.46 -18.23 -3.33
C PRO A 84 -23.68 -17.32 -3.25
N ILE A 85 -23.74 -16.49 -2.23
CA ILE A 85 -24.81 -15.50 -2.05
C ILE A 85 -24.31 -14.16 -2.55
N LEU A 86 -25.08 -13.56 -3.46
CA LEU A 86 -24.80 -12.24 -4.01
C LEU A 86 -25.35 -11.13 -3.11
N SER A 87 -26.52 -11.34 -2.50
CA SER A 87 -27.11 -10.40 -1.55
C SER A 87 -28.13 -11.06 -0.62
N PHE A 88 -28.28 -10.53 0.58
CA PHE A 88 -29.40 -10.80 1.49
C PHE A 88 -30.00 -9.46 1.95
N ARG A 89 -31.28 -9.22 1.69
CA ARG A 89 -32.00 -7.99 2.04
C ARG A 89 -33.20 -8.33 2.90
N HIS A 90 -33.53 -7.50 3.89
CA HIS A 90 -34.73 -7.67 4.70
C HIS A 90 -35.34 -6.31 5.10
N HIS A 91 -36.66 -6.24 5.20
CA HIS A 91 -37.40 -5.01 5.43
C HIS A 91 -38.66 -5.30 6.25
N SER A 92 -38.85 -4.54 7.33
CA SER A 92 -40.14 -4.48 8.02
C SER A 92 -40.90 -3.24 7.54
N PHE A 93 -42.17 -3.38 7.21
CA PHE A 93 -43.00 -2.29 6.71
C PHE A 93 -44.45 -2.46 7.14
N THR A 94 -45.25 -1.40 7.04
CA THR A 94 -46.69 -1.43 7.31
C THR A 94 -47.48 -1.24 6.02
N TYR A 95 -48.48 -2.08 5.81
CA TYR A 95 -49.41 -1.99 4.68
C TYR A 95 -50.84 -2.06 5.22
N GLN A 96 -51.68 -1.07 4.90
CA GLN A 96 -53.05 -0.93 5.46
C GLN A 96 -53.11 -1.08 7.00
N ASN A 97 -52.20 -0.41 7.71
CA ASN A 97 -52.04 -0.50 9.18
C ASN A 97 -51.73 -1.89 9.75
N LYS A 98 -51.38 -2.87 8.90
CA LYS A 98 -50.87 -4.17 9.33
C LYS A 98 -49.35 -4.24 9.10
N PRO A 99 -48.57 -4.72 10.08
CA PRO A 99 -47.12 -4.85 9.92
C PRO A 99 -46.75 -6.14 9.18
N PHE A 100 -45.78 -6.05 8.28
CA PHE A 100 -45.26 -7.13 7.44
C PHE A 100 -43.74 -7.17 7.52
N TYR A 101 -43.19 -8.36 7.32
CA TYR A 101 -41.77 -8.62 7.22
C TYR A 101 -41.46 -9.24 5.87
N PHE A 102 -40.48 -8.69 5.15
CA PHE A 102 -40.01 -9.15 3.86
C PHE A 102 -38.51 -9.47 3.92
N ALA A 103 -38.10 -10.58 3.30
CA ALA A 103 -36.70 -10.91 3.07
C ALA A 103 -36.46 -11.39 1.63
N GLU A 104 -35.29 -11.09 1.09
CA GLU A 104 -34.80 -11.54 -0.21
C GLU A 104 -33.39 -12.10 -0.07
N LEU A 105 -33.17 -13.29 -0.63
CA LEU A 105 -31.85 -13.90 -0.79
C LEU A 105 -31.55 -14.11 -2.28
N LEU A 106 -30.45 -13.54 -2.77
CA LEU A 106 -29.98 -13.67 -4.15
C LEU A 106 -28.80 -14.62 -4.22
N ILE A 107 -28.96 -15.72 -4.96
CA ILE A 107 -27.96 -16.80 -5.04
C ILE A 107 -27.33 -16.83 -6.42
N HIS A 108 -26.01 -16.97 -6.49
CA HIS A 108 -25.31 -17.23 -7.73
C HIS A 108 -25.29 -18.72 -8.06
N VAL A 109 -25.75 -19.09 -9.25
CA VAL A 109 -25.70 -20.46 -9.75
C VAL A 109 -24.67 -20.51 -10.87
N GLU A 110 -23.47 -21.01 -10.59
CA GLU A 110 -22.36 -21.04 -11.56
C GLU A 110 -22.48 -22.15 -12.61
N LYS A 111 -23.01 -23.31 -12.22
CA LYS A 111 -22.98 -24.55 -13.04
C LYS A 111 -24.38 -25.01 -13.38
N GLU A 112 -24.62 -25.28 -14.66
CA GLU A 112 -25.93 -25.67 -15.19
C GLU A 112 -26.44 -27.01 -14.60
N LYS A 113 -25.51 -27.92 -14.28
CA LYS A 113 -25.80 -29.19 -13.60
C LYS A 113 -26.48 -29.04 -12.23
N ARG A 114 -26.41 -27.86 -11.60
CA ARG A 114 -27.04 -27.58 -10.30
C ARG A 114 -28.54 -27.21 -10.45
N LEU A 115 -28.98 -26.74 -11.61
CA LEU A 115 -30.35 -26.26 -11.84
C LEU A 115 -31.43 -27.34 -11.58
N PRO A 116 -31.29 -28.61 -12.04
CA PRO A 116 -32.30 -29.63 -11.77
C PRO A 116 -32.46 -29.95 -10.27
N ILE A 117 -31.38 -29.87 -9.50
CA ILE A 117 -31.39 -30.12 -8.05
C ILE A 117 -32.09 -28.98 -7.32
N ILE A 118 -31.77 -27.74 -7.70
CA ILE A 118 -32.39 -26.52 -7.19
C ILE A 118 -33.91 -26.57 -7.44
N HIS A 119 -34.33 -26.80 -8.69
CA HIS A 119 -35.76 -26.87 -9.07
C HIS A 119 -36.54 -27.95 -8.31
N ARG A 120 -35.89 -29.09 -7.99
CA ARG A 120 -36.49 -30.17 -7.21
C ARG A 120 -36.62 -29.86 -5.72
N ASN A 121 -35.64 -29.20 -5.14
CA ASN A 121 -35.55 -29.01 -3.68
C ASN A 121 -36.29 -27.75 -3.21
N LEU A 122 -36.30 -26.71 -4.03
CA LEU A 122 -36.77 -25.39 -3.65
C LEU A 122 -38.26 -25.35 -3.24
N PRO A 123 -39.20 -26.08 -3.90
CA PRO A 123 -40.58 -26.19 -3.42
C PRO A 123 -40.73 -26.90 -2.06
N LYS A 124 -39.85 -27.87 -1.75
CA LYS A 124 -39.86 -28.56 -0.45
C LYS A 124 -39.34 -27.65 0.64
N LEU A 125 -38.24 -26.96 0.34
CA LEU A 125 -37.61 -26.00 1.23
C LEU A 125 -38.55 -24.83 1.55
N ALA A 126 -39.26 -24.31 0.55
CA ALA A 126 -40.26 -23.27 0.73
C ALA A 126 -41.32 -23.66 1.77
N LYS A 127 -41.84 -24.90 1.72
CA LYS A 127 -42.81 -25.39 2.72
C LYS A 127 -42.21 -25.47 4.12
N GLU A 128 -40.97 -25.94 4.26
CA GLU A 128 -40.29 -26.00 5.57
C GLU A 128 -40.03 -24.60 6.15
N ILE A 129 -39.63 -23.64 5.31
CA ILE A 129 -39.46 -22.23 5.69
C ILE A 129 -40.81 -21.63 6.11
N GLN A 130 -41.89 -21.90 5.38
CA GLN A 130 -43.23 -21.45 5.74
C GLN A 130 -43.67 -21.99 7.11
N LEU A 131 -43.47 -23.28 7.38
CA LEU A 131 -43.80 -23.90 8.67
C LEU A 131 -42.98 -23.29 9.81
N GLY A 132 -41.69 -23.06 9.62
CA GLY A 132 -40.85 -22.42 10.64
C GLY A 132 -41.14 -20.92 10.81
N ALA A 133 -41.60 -20.25 9.77
CA ALA A 133 -42.03 -18.85 9.82
C ALA A 133 -43.33 -18.65 10.63
N GLN A 134 -44.16 -19.68 10.81
CA GLN A 134 -45.40 -19.60 11.59
C GLN A 134 -45.16 -19.48 13.10
N SER A 135 -44.05 -20.00 13.65
CA SER A 135 -43.73 -19.84 15.07
C SER A 135 -42.24 -20.08 15.38
N SER A 136 -41.74 -19.44 16.44
CA SER A 136 -40.36 -19.63 16.93
C SER A 136 -40.07 -21.05 17.38
N GLY A 137 -41.05 -21.76 17.94
CA GLY A 137 -40.91 -23.16 18.33
C GLY A 137 -40.69 -24.08 17.14
N HIS A 138 -41.45 -23.90 16.06
CA HIS A 138 -41.27 -24.66 14.82
C HIS A 138 -39.94 -24.34 14.15
N ALA A 139 -39.54 -23.06 14.07
CA ALA A 139 -38.24 -22.66 13.56
C ALA A 139 -37.09 -23.34 14.33
N LYS A 140 -37.15 -23.31 15.67
CA LYS A 140 -36.13 -23.91 16.52
C LYS A 140 -36.08 -25.43 16.36
N HIS A 141 -37.22 -26.10 16.31
CA HIS A 141 -37.29 -27.55 16.12
C HIS A 141 -36.76 -28.00 14.75
N ILE A 142 -37.05 -27.24 13.68
CA ILE A 142 -36.52 -27.52 12.32
C ILE A 142 -34.99 -27.38 12.29
N LEU A 143 -34.47 -26.33 12.93
CA LEU A 143 -33.02 -26.10 13.03
C LEU A 143 -32.34 -27.20 13.87
N GLU A 144 -32.94 -27.59 15.00
CA GLU A 144 -32.46 -28.68 15.86
C GLU A 144 -32.47 -30.04 15.13
N MET A 145 -33.56 -30.39 14.44
CA MET A 145 -33.64 -31.64 13.65
C MET A 145 -32.61 -31.69 12.50
N LYS A 146 -32.19 -30.53 11.99
CA LYS A 146 -31.16 -30.41 10.95
C LYS A 146 -29.74 -30.26 11.51
N ASN A 147 -29.54 -30.46 12.83
CA ASN A 147 -28.27 -30.28 13.55
C ASN A 147 -27.65 -28.88 13.38
N LEU A 148 -28.48 -27.85 13.18
CA LEU A 148 -28.06 -26.46 13.09
C LEU A 148 -28.16 -25.83 14.48
N SER A 149 -27.03 -25.67 15.18
CA SER A 149 -27.03 -25.05 16.51
C SER A 149 -27.08 -23.52 16.43
N LEU A 150 -28.21 -22.97 16.87
CA LEU A 150 -28.38 -21.58 17.29
C LEU A 150 -27.45 -21.30 18.48
N SER A 151 -26.22 -20.86 18.22
CA SER A 151 -25.53 -20.05 19.23
C SER A 151 -26.08 -18.63 19.11
N SER A 152 -26.66 -18.08 20.18
CA SER A 152 -27.16 -16.70 20.25
C SER A 152 -26.10 -15.67 19.79
N ASN A 153 -24.82 -16.05 19.87
CA ASN A 153 -23.67 -15.30 19.39
C ASN A 153 -23.63 -15.11 17.86
N LYS A 154 -24.07 -16.09 17.06
CA LYS A 154 -24.15 -15.97 15.59
C LYS A 154 -25.25 -15.01 15.16
N LEU A 155 -26.40 -15.01 15.85
CA LEU A 155 -27.52 -14.12 15.54
C LEU A 155 -27.16 -12.65 15.79
N TYR A 156 -26.63 -12.36 16.98
CA TYR A 156 -26.15 -11.03 17.35
C TYR A 156 -25.03 -10.54 16.42
N PHE A 157 -24.19 -11.47 15.94
CA PHE A 157 -23.14 -11.17 14.97
C PHE A 157 -23.72 -10.70 13.62
N TYR A 158 -24.71 -11.41 13.09
CA TYR A 158 -25.36 -11.03 11.83
C TYR A 158 -26.11 -9.70 11.95
N GLU A 159 -26.86 -9.48 13.04
CA GLU A 159 -27.53 -8.21 13.30
C GLU A 159 -26.54 -7.03 13.35
N THR A 160 -25.37 -7.23 13.97
CA THR A 160 -24.35 -6.18 14.10
C THR A 160 -23.72 -5.83 12.75
N ILE A 161 -23.46 -6.83 11.89
CA ILE A 161 -22.91 -6.60 10.54
C ILE A 161 -23.92 -5.86 9.68
N LEU A 162 -25.17 -6.31 9.67
CA LEU A 162 -26.24 -5.67 8.91
C LEU A 162 -26.47 -4.23 9.38
N HIS A 163 -26.43 -3.98 10.69
CA HIS A 163 -26.51 -2.62 11.24
C HIS A 163 -25.37 -1.72 10.74
N LEU A 164 -24.13 -2.22 10.65
CA LEU A 164 -23.00 -1.44 10.15
C LEU A 164 -23.08 -1.17 8.65
N MET A 165 -23.51 -2.15 7.85
CA MET A 165 -23.73 -1.98 6.42
C MET A 165 -24.82 -0.93 6.16
N ASN A 166 -25.90 -0.95 6.94
CA ASN A 166 -26.99 0.02 6.84
C ASN A 166 -26.57 1.43 7.31
N ARG A 167 -25.78 1.51 8.39
CA ARG A 167 -25.34 2.79 8.96
C ARG A 167 -24.23 3.46 8.16
N TYR A 168 -23.36 2.67 7.52
CA TYR A 168 -22.17 3.16 6.80
C TYR A 168 -22.03 2.50 5.41
N PRO A 169 -23.02 2.66 4.52
CA PRO A 169 -23.08 1.94 3.23
C PRO A 169 -21.94 2.32 2.27
N LYS A 170 -21.32 3.48 2.45
CA LYS A 170 -20.13 3.91 1.68
C LYS A 170 -18.87 3.11 2.01
N TYR A 171 -18.78 2.58 3.23
CA TYR A 171 -17.57 1.93 3.74
C TYR A 171 -17.70 0.41 3.73
N PHE A 172 -18.91 -0.13 3.92
CA PHE A 172 -19.19 -1.56 3.96
C PHE A 172 -20.18 -1.93 2.86
N GLU A 173 -19.65 -2.51 1.77
CA GLU A 173 -20.43 -2.93 0.60
C GLU A 173 -20.98 -4.36 0.80
N ALA A 174 -21.74 -4.86 -0.19
CA ALA A 174 -22.38 -6.19 -0.13
C ALA A 174 -21.38 -7.34 0.10
N ASP A 175 -20.13 -7.20 -0.35
CA ASP A 175 -19.05 -8.17 -0.16
C ASP A 175 -18.51 -8.21 1.29
N PHE A 176 -18.80 -7.20 2.13
CA PHE A 176 -18.39 -7.20 3.54
C PHE A 176 -19.00 -8.37 4.31
N PHE A 177 -20.24 -8.72 4.00
CA PHE A 177 -20.92 -9.86 4.60
C PHE A 177 -20.19 -11.16 4.29
N HIS A 178 -19.81 -11.37 3.03
CA HIS A 178 -19.03 -12.52 2.59
C HIS A 178 -17.64 -12.54 3.26
N PHE A 179 -16.97 -11.40 3.33
CA PHE A 179 -15.69 -11.26 4.01
C PHE A 179 -15.78 -11.65 5.50
N ALA A 180 -16.83 -11.21 6.19
CA ALA A 180 -17.07 -11.53 7.59
C ALA A 180 -17.32 -13.03 7.82
N GLN A 181 -18.05 -13.68 6.92
CA GLN A 181 -18.27 -15.13 6.97
C GLN A 181 -16.99 -15.91 6.73
N HIS A 182 -16.21 -15.51 5.73
CA HIS A 182 -14.91 -16.11 5.46
C HIS A 182 -13.99 -15.98 6.68
N PHE A 183 -13.93 -14.79 7.29
CA PHE A 183 -13.18 -14.58 8.53
C PHE A 183 -13.62 -15.55 9.64
N LEU A 184 -14.93 -15.66 9.90
CA LEU A 184 -15.46 -16.53 10.95
C LEU A 184 -15.18 -18.01 10.69
N PHE A 185 -15.21 -18.44 9.42
CA PHE A 185 -14.95 -19.82 9.03
C PHE A 185 -13.48 -20.19 9.22
N HIS A 186 -12.56 -19.29 8.88
CA HIS A 186 -11.12 -19.52 9.00
C HIS A 186 -10.55 -19.24 10.39
N CYS A 187 -11.32 -18.62 11.29
CA CYS A 187 -10.91 -18.43 12.68
C CYS A 187 -11.01 -19.73 13.49
N LYS A 188 -9.96 -20.03 14.24
CA LYS A 188 -9.92 -21.10 15.23
C LYS A 188 -11.02 -20.95 16.28
N GLU A 189 -11.52 -22.05 16.82
CA GLU A 189 -12.58 -22.02 17.82
C GLU A 189 -12.11 -21.39 19.13
N GLU A 190 -10.88 -21.69 19.53
CA GLU A 190 -10.19 -21.11 20.69
C GLU A 190 -10.07 -19.59 20.57
N PHE A 191 -9.85 -19.09 19.35
CA PHE A 191 -9.80 -17.67 19.07
C PHE A 191 -11.18 -17.00 19.25
N ARG A 192 -12.26 -17.68 18.88
CA ARG A 192 -13.62 -17.11 18.96
C ARG A 192 -14.19 -17.19 20.38
N ALA A 193 -13.92 -18.29 21.10
CA ALA A 193 -14.56 -18.61 22.36
C ALA A 193 -14.30 -17.58 23.48
N ILE A 194 -13.09 -17.01 23.54
CA ILE A 194 -12.68 -16.08 24.61
C ILE A 194 -12.95 -14.60 24.28
N ARG A 195 -13.49 -14.29 23.09
CA ARG A 195 -13.69 -12.92 22.61
C ARG A 195 -15.17 -12.58 22.51
N HIS A 196 -15.54 -11.41 23.03
CA HIS A 196 -16.90 -10.90 22.86
C HIS A 196 -17.20 -10.64 21.38
N THR A 197 -18.44 -10.88 20.94
CA THR A 197 -18.88 -10.64 19.55
C THR A 197 -18.57 -9.22 19.07
N ARG A 198 -18.65 -8.24 20.00
CA ARG A 198 -18.28 -6.85 19.72
C ARG A 198 -16.82 -6.67 19.30
N HIS A 199 -15.92 -7.43 19.90
CA HIS A 199 -14.51 -7.33 19.56
C HIS A 199 -14.23 -8.02 18.22
N LEU A 200 -14.83 -9.19 18.00
CA LEU A 200 -14.72 -9.91 16.72
C LEU A 200 -15.17 -9.05 15.52
N TYR A 201 -16.26 -8.28 15.63
CA TYR A 201 -16.64 -7.39 14.52
C TYR A 201 -15.61 -6.28 14.27
N ARG A 202 -14.98 -5.73 15.33
CA ARG A 202 -13.99 -4.65 15.16
C ARG A 202 -12.80 -5.16 14.37
N ILE A 203 -12.35 -6.38 14.66
CA ILE A 203 -11.30 -7.06 13.92
C ILE A 203 -11.72 -7.17 12.45
N ILE A 204 -12.87 -7.77 12.16
CA ILE A 204 -13.37 -7.95 10.79
C ILE A 204 -13.48 -6.62 10.04
N ALA A 205 -14.05 -5.59 10.66
CA ALA A 205 -14.20 -4.28 10.06
C ALA A 205 -12.85 -3.63 9.74
N TYR A 206 -11.87 -3.67 10.66
CA TYR A 206 -10.55 -3.12 10.38
C TYR A 206 -9.83 -3.90 9.28
N HIS A 207 -9.90 -5.24 9.27
CA HIS A 207 -9.30 -6.04 8.22
C HIS A 207 -9.90 -5.74 6.84
N TYR A 208 -11.22 -5.58 6.75
CA TYR A 208 -11.90 -5.26 5.50
C TYR A 208 -11.56 -3.84 5.01
N LEU A 209 -11.67 -2.84 5.88
CA LEU A 209 -11.39 -1.44 5.53
C LEU A 209 -9.91 -1.24 5.16
N PHE A 210 -9.00 -1.77 5.96
CA PHE A 210 -7.57 -1.70 5.65
C PHE A 210 -7.21 -2.48 4.39
N GLY A 211 -7.87 -3.61 4.14
CA GLY A 211 -7.73 -4.35 2.88
C GLY A 211 -8.13 -3.50 1.67
N LYS A 212 -9.27 -2.80 1.73
CA LYS A 212 -9.72 -1.90 0.67
C LYS A 212 -8.77 -0.73 0.45
N LEU A 213 -8.37 -0.04 1.53
CA LEU A 213 -7.42 1.06 1.47
C LEU A 213 -6.07 0.60 0.89
N LEU A 214 -5.57 -0.55 1.34
CA LEU A 214 -4.34 -1.12 0.84
C LEU A 214 -4.43 -1.48 -0.65
N HIS A 215 -5.54 -2.08 -1.08
CA HIS A 215 -5.73 -2.43 -2.49
C HIS A 215 -5.75 -1.20 -3.39
N GLN A 216 -6.43 -0.13 -2.95
CA GLN A 216 -6.42 1.15 -3.64
C GLN A 216 -5.01 1.77 -3.67
N ALA A 217 -4.30 1.75 -2.54
CA ALA A 217 -2.95 2.31 -2.43
C ALA A 217 -1.91 1.53 -3.27
N ILE A 218 -2.01 0.20 -3.35
CA ILE A 218 -1.16 -0.64 -4.22
C ILE A 218 -1.41 -0.31 -5.70
N LYS A 219 -2.67 -0.09 -6.09
CA LYS A 219 -3.00 0.29 -7.48
C LYS A 219 -2.43 1.65 -7.87
N SER A 220 -2.48 2.63 -6.97
CA SER A 220 -1.93 3.97 -7.23
C SER A 220 -0.39 3.98 -7.15
N TYR A 221 0.21 3.28 -6.18
CA TYR A 221 1.67 3.28 -5.97
C TYR A 221 2.19 1.86 -5.71
N PRO A 222 2.44 1.06 -6.77
CA PRO A 222 2.82 -0.35 -6.64
C PRO A 222 4.22 -0.56 -6.04
N HIS A 223 5.08 0.46 -6.08
CA HIS A 223 6.47 0.39 -5.61
C HIS A 223 6.68 0.94 -4.18
N LYS A 224 5.63 1.48 -3.53
CA LYS A 224 5.71 2.09 -2.20
C LYS A 224 5.16 1.13 -1.14
N ARG A 225 5.81 1.05 0.03
CA ARG A 225 5.27 0.28 1.16
C ARG A 225 4.16 1.07 1.84
N HIS A 226 2.97 0.51 1.84
CA HIS A 226 1.78 0.96 2.51
C HIS A 226 1.55 0.10 3.75
N LEU A 227 1.32 0.75 4.90
CA LEU A 227 1.09 0.10 6.19
C LEU A 227 -0.08 0.81 6.87
N TYR A 228 -1.14 0.07 7.15
CA TYR A 228 -2.28 0.49 7.94
C TYR A 228 -2.29 -0.26 9.26
N PHE A 229 -2.59 0.46 10.34
CA PHE A 229 -2.44 -0.07 11.68
C PHE A 229 -3.50 0.53 12.63
N LYS A 230 -4.03 -0.31 13.53
CA LYS A 230 -4.89 0.13 14.62
C LYS A 230 -4.60 -0.61 15.92
N LEU A 231 -4.47 0.15 17.00
CA LEU A 231 -4.51 -0.35 18.37
C LEU A 231 -5.95 -0.43 18.89
N ILE A 232 -6.27 -1.53 19.55
CA ILE A 232 -7.56 -1.84 20.16
C ILE A 232 -7.29 -2.21 21.62
N LYS A 233 -8.20 -1.85 22.53
CA LYS A 233 -8.14 -2.27 23.94
C LYS A 233 -9.23 -3.31 24.23
N PRO A 234 -9.06 -4.58 23.81
CA PRO A 234 -10.05 -5.60 24.06
C PRO A 234 -10.02 -6.15 25.48
N THR A 235 -11.09 -6.88 25.78
CA THR A 235 -11.31 -7.55 27.05
C THR A 235 -11.67 -9.00 26.77
N LEU A 236 -10.77 -9.90 27.13
CA LEU A 236 -10.90 -11.35 26.94
C LEU A 236 -11.63 -11.97 28.13
N HIS A 237 -12.53 -12.90 27.84
CA HIS A 237 -13.37 -13.55 28.82
C HIS A 237 -12.98 -15.02 28.92
N TYR A 238 -12.31 -15.38 30.01
CA TYR A 238 -11.95 -16.75 30.33
C TYR A 238 -12.96 -17.32 31.33
N PRO A 239 -13.09 -18.66 31.46
CA PRO A 239 -13.99 -19.28 32.43
C PRO A 239 -13.76 -18.83 33.88
N PHE A 240 -12.54 -18.39 34.22
CA PHE A 240 -12.12 -18.03 35.58
C PHE A 240 -11.91 -16.51 35.79
N GLY A 241 -12.26 -15.68 34.81
CA GLY A 241 -12.09 -14.23 34.94
C GLY A 241 -11.96 -13.50 33.61
N VAL A 242 -11.81 -12.18 33.72
CA VAL A 242 -11.74 -11.27 32.58
C VAL A 242 -10.36 -10.62 32.56
N LYS A 243 -9.73 -10.56 31.38
CA LYS A 243 -8.39 -9.98 31.20
C LYS A 243 -8.41 -8.89 30.15
N LYS A 244 -7.90 -7.69 30.46
CA LYS A 244 -7.68 -6.65 29.46
C LYS A 244 -6.34 -6.91 28.78
N VAL A 245 -6.35 -6.79 27.45
CA VAL A 245 -5.15 -6.99 26.63
C VAL A 245 -5.08 -5.88 25.60
N LEU A 246 -3.95 -5.79 24.89
CA LEU A 246 -3.75 -4.87 23.78
C LEU A 246 -3.94 -5.63 22.46
N GLY A 247 -4.96 -5.28 21.70
CA GLY A 247 -5.21 -5.84 20.37
C GLY A 247 -4.60 -4.98 19.27
N MET A 248 -4.09 -5.62 18.23
CA MET A 248 -3.40 -4.97 17.13
C MET A 248 -3.87 -5.49 15.79
N ALA A 249 -4.45 -4.62 14.96
CA ALA A 249 -4.79 -4.92 13.56
C ALA A 249 -3.77 -4.24 12.65
N ILE A 250 -3.08 -5.02 11.81
CA ILE A 250 -2.02 -4.56 10.92
C ILE A 250 -2.34 -5.02 9.49
N THR A 251 -2.14 -4.16 8.50
CA THR A 251 -2.28 -4.51 7.08
C THR A 251 -1.20 -3.82 6.26
N LEU A 252 -0.47 -4.57 5.44
CA LEU A 252 0.62 -4.03 4.61
C LEU A 252 0.75 -4.74 3.27
N ASN A 253 1.41 -4.09 2.31
CA ASN A 253 1.83 -4.72 1.06
C ASN A 253 3.28 -5.22 1.14
N SER A 254 3.51 -6.31 0.42
CA SER A 254 4.83 -6.88 0.19
C SER A 254 5.41 -6.33 -1.11
N LEU A 255 6.60 -5.73 -1.03
CA LEU A 255 7.27 -5.11 -2.18
C LEU A 255 8.09 -6.13 -2.96
N GLN A 256 8.77 -7.03 -2.26
CA GLN A 256 9.58 -8.08 -2.84
C GLN A 256 8.94 -9.46 -2.62
N LYS A 257 9.17 -10.39 -3.55
CA LYS A 257 8.58 -11.74 -3.54
C LYS A 257 8.86 -12.54 -2.27
N TYR A 258 9.91 -12.19 -1.53
CA TYR A 258 10.45 -12.95 -0.41
C TYR A 258 10.39 -12.22 0.93
N GLU A 259 9.50 -11.23 1.08
CA GLU A 259 9.31 -10.57 2.38
C GLU A 259 8.48 -11.42 3.33
N CYS A 260 8.91 -11.51 4.60
CA CYS A 260 8.21 -12.24 5.64
C CYS A 260 7.91 -11.35 6.86
N LEU A 261 6.64 -11.31 7.27
CA LEU A 261 6.20 -10.74 8.53
C LEU A 261 5.30 -11.74 9.26
N GLU A 262 5.79 -12.23 10.40
CA GLU A 262 5.14 -13.27 11.22
C GLU A 262 4.95 -12.78 12.66
N GLU A 263 4.25 -13.59 13.45
CA GLU A 263 3.96 -13.35 14.87
C GLU A 263 5.20 -12.93 15.65
N ARG A 264 6.32 -13.66 15.48
CA ARG A 264 7.60 -13.36 16.14
C ARG A 264 8.18 -11.99 15.80
N HIS A 265 7.98 -11.50 14.56
CA HIS A 265 8.49 -10.20 14.12
C HIS A 265 7.71 -9.08 14.80
N ILE A 266 6.39 -9.24 14.91
CA ILE A 266 5.51 -8.30 15.58
C ILE A 266 5.78 -8.32 17.08
N GLN A 267 6.00 -9.50 17.66
CA GLN A 267 6.38 -9.63 19.07
C GLN A 267 7.63 -8.82 19.39
N ARG A 268 8.69 -9.00 18.60
CA ARG A 268 9.96 -8.28 18.78
C ARG A 268 9.78 -6.77 18.61
N ALA A 269 9.01 -6.33 17.62
CA ALA A 269 8.71 -4.92 17.40
C ALA A 269 8.01 -4.27 18.61
N VAL A 270 7.04 -4.97 19.20
CA VAL A 270 6.34 -4.50 20.41
C VAL A 270 7.27 -4.53 21.62
N GLN A 271 8.08 -5.59 21.79
CA GLN A 271 9.01 -5.73 22.92
C GLN A 271 10.12 -4.67 22.95
N ARG A 272 10.51 -4.10 21.80
CA ARG A 272 11.43 -2.95 21.77
C ARG A 272 10.85 -1.69 22.40
N ILE A 273 9.53 -1.53 22.33
CA ILE A 273 8.82 -0.38 22.90
C ILE A 273 8.38 -0.69 24.34
N ILE A 274 7.90 -1.92 24.57
CA ILE A 274 7.39 -2.40 25.85
C ILE A 274 8.01 -3.78 26.14
N PRO A 275 9.17 -3.84 26.83
CA PRO A 275 9.95 -5.07 27.03
C PRO A 275 9.21 -6.23 27.69
N ASP A 276 8.23 -5.94 28.55
CA ASP A 276 7.44 -6.93 29.28
C ASP A 276 6.19 -7.40 28.52
N ALA A 277 5.99 -6.99 27.27
CA ALA A 277 4.87 -7.43 26.44
C ALA A 277 5.12 -8.84 25.87
N THR A 278 4.10 -9.69 25.96
CA THR A 278 4.07 -11.06 25.44
C THR A 278 2.79 -11.30 24.67
N ILE A 279 2.83 -12.19 23.67
CA ILE A 279 1.65 -12.48 22.86
C ILE A 279 0.69 -13.38 23.65
N VAL A 280 -0.59 -13.03 23.59
CA VAL A 280 -1.67 -13.87 24.13
C VAL A 280 -1.76 -15.13 23.27
N LYS A 281 -1.70 -16.29 23.93
CA LYS A 281 -1.79 -17.59 23.25
C LYS A 281 -3.06 -17.68 22.39
N ASP A 282 -2.92 -18.22 21.18
CA ASP A 282 -4.02 -18.39 20.21
C ASP A 282 -4.74 -17.07 19.85
N SER A 283 -4.01 -15.95 19.85
CA SER A 283 -4.50 -14.63 19.41
C SER A 283 -4.11 -14.23 17.99
N PHE A 284 -3.35 -15.07 17.29
CA PHE A 284 -2.91 -14.77 15.93
C PHE A 284 -3.97 -15.10 14.89
N TYR A 285 -4.30 -14.11 14.06
CA TYR A 285 -5.08 -14.28 12.85
C TYR A 285 -4.31 -13.68 11.65
N THR A 286 -4.33 -14.37 10.52
CA THR A 286 -3.66 -13.92 9.29
C THR A 286 -4.55 -14.15 8.08
N ASN A 287 -4.58 -13.19 7.17
CA ASN A 287 -5.19 -13.30 5.86
C ASN A 287 -4.18 -12.83 4.80
N ARG A 288 -3.86 -13.72 3.85
CA ARG A 288 -2.90 -13.48 2.76
C ARG A 288 -3.63 -13.62 1.43
N VAL A 289 -3.77 -12.51 0.71
CA VAL A 289 -4.33 -12.51 -0.65
C VAL A 289 -3.18 -12.61 -1.64
N LYS A 290 -2.99 -13.80 -2.23
CA LYS A 290 -1.86 -14.10 -3.13
C LYS A 290 -1.80 -13.19 -4.37
N GLU A 291 -2.95 -12.77 -4.89
CA GLU A 291 -3.04 -11.96 -6.12
C GLU A 291 -2.55 -10.52 -5.93
N ASN A 292 -2.69 -9.94 -4.73
CA ASN A 292 -2.41 -8.52 -4.49
C ASN A 292 -1.21 -8.26 -3.57
N ARG A 293 -0.38 -9.26 -3.26
CA ARG A 293 0.77 -9.13 -2.32
C ARG A 293 0.40 -8.43 -1.01
N ALA A 294 -0.84 -8.60 -0.56
CA ALA A 294 -1.39 -7.96 0.62
C ALA A 294 -1.40 -8.94 1.80
N LEU A 295 -0.89 -8.47 2.94
CA LEU A 295 -0.83 -9.21 4.19
C LEU A 295 -1.64 -8.46 5.26
N SER A 296 -2.61 -9.13 5.85
CA SER A 296 -3.43 -8.57 6.92
C SER A 296 -3.36 -9.48 8.14
N LEU A 297 -3.05 -8.92 9.31
CA LEU A 297 -2.69 -9.63 10.54
C LEU A 297 -3.44 -9.06 11.75
N TYR A 298 -3.76 -9.91 12.70
CA TYR A 298 -4.25 -9.51 14.01
C TYR A 298 -3.58 -10.32 15.13
N LEU A 299 -3.20 -9.64 16.21
CA LEU A 299 -2.52 -10.18 17.38
C LEU A 299 -2.95 -9.47 18.66
N GLU A 300 -2.83 -10.15 19.79
CA GLU A 300 -3.04 -9.54 21.12
C GLU A 300 -1.84 -9.71 22.02
N PHE A 301 -1.60 -8.70 22.86
CA PHE A 301 -0.48 -8.63 23.78
C PHE A 301 -0.94 -8.44 25.22
N GLU A 302 -0.25 -9.10 26.13
CA GLU A 302 -0.39 -8.99 27.58
C GLU A 302 0.98 -8.77 28.22
N LYS A 303 1.01 -8.08 29.37
CA LYS A 303 2.24 -7.93 30.14
C LYS A 303 2.52 -9.17 30.97
N ILE A 304 3.80 -9.53 31.11
CA ILE A 304 4.26 -10.68 31.91
C ILE A 304 3.75 -10.59 33.36
N GLN A 305 3.69 -9.39 33.92
CA GLN A 305 3.23 -9.15 35.29
C GLN A 305 1.70 -9.08 35.42
N GLY A 306 0.94 -9.23 34.33
CA GLY A 306 -0.52 -9.17 34.33
C GLY A 306 -1.12 -7.77 34.55
N VAL A 307 -0.30 -6.72 34.49
CA VAL A 307 -0.73 -5.32 34.64
C VAL A 307 -1.32 -4.79 33.32
N ASP A 308 -2.28 -3.87 33.41
CA ASP A 308 -2.86 -3.17 32.26
C ASP A 308 -1.80 -2.27 31.56
N PHE A 309 -1.96 -2.05 30.25
CA PHE A 309 -1.15 -1.09 29.49
C PHE A 309 -1.52 0.36 29.84
N SER A 310 -0.53 1.19 30.12
CA SER A 310 -0.72 2.61 30.48
C SER A 310 -1.11 3.46 29.26
N ALA A 311 -1.58 4.69 29.51
CA ALA A 311 -1.89 5.63 28.42
C ALA A 311 -0.63 6.08 27.66
N GLU A 312 0.47 6.29 28.37
CA GLU A 312 1.77 6.67 27.79
C GLU A 312 2.35 5.55 26.90
N GLU A 313 2.26 4.31 27.36
CA GLU A 313 2.65 3.13 26.58
C GLU A 313 1.84 2.99 25.29
N PHE A 314 0.54 3.27 25.37
CA PHE A 314 -0.34 3.25 24.22
C PHE A 314 0.02 4.33 23.19
N LEU A 315 0.37 5.54 23.63
CA LEU A 315 0.85 6.62 22.75
C LEU A 315 2.20 6.26 22.13
N SER A 316 3.15 5.78 22.93
CA SER A 316 4.47 5.35 22.45
C SER A 316 4.37 4.24 21.39
N LEU A 317 3.47 3.28 21.59
CA LEU A 317 3.18 2.25 20.59
C LEU A 317 2.52 2.85 19.35
N ARG A 318 1.58 3.78 19.48
CA ARG A 318 0.93 4.40 18.31
C ARG A 318 1.95 5.11 17.41
N ASP A 319 2.91 5.79 18.02
CA ASP A 319 3.82 6.69 17.30
C ASP A 319 5.07 5.95 16.77
N LYS A 320 5.66 5.04 17.54
CA LYS A 320 6.94 4.37 17.18
C LYS A 320 6.78 3.06 16.43
N LEU A 321 5.69 2.33 16.69
CA LEU A 321 5.52 0.97 16.18
C LEU A 321 5.39 0.86 14.65
N PRO A 322 4.81 1.83 13.90
CA PRO A 322 4.81 1.76 12.44
C PRO A 322 6.23 1.71 11.86
N GLY A 323 7.18 2.43 12.45
CA GLY A 323 8.60 2.38 12.08
C GLY A 323 9.23 1.03 12.43
N GLU A 324 9.02 0.55 13.65
CA GLU A 324 9.53 -0.73 14.11
C GLU A 324 9.00 -1.91 13.28
N LEU A 325 7.71 -1.89 12.91
CA LEU A 325 7.10 -2.91 12.05
C LEU A 325 7.75 -2.93 10.67
N LYS A 326 8.00 -1.76 10.05
CA LYS A 326 8.69 -1.69 8.75
C LYS A 326 10.11 -2.25 8.84
N ASN A 327 10.82 -1.97 9.93
CA ASN A 327 12.18 -2.45 10.19
C ASN A 327 12.23 -3.94 10.56
N SER A 328 11.11 -4.53 10.96
CA SER A 328 11.02 -5.94 11.36
C SER A 328 10.60 -6.86 10.21
N ILE A 329 10.37 -6.32 9.00
CA ILE A 329 10.05 -7.11 7.81
C ILE A 329 11.34 -7.77 7.34
N GLU A 330 11.38 -9.10 7.47
CA GLU A 330 12.51 -9.90 7.05
C GLU A 330 12.50 -10.04 5.53
N GLN A 331 13.62 -9.73 4.87
CA GLN A 331 13.84 -10.12 3.49
C GLN A 331 14.45 -11.51 3.48
N LEU A 332 13.66 -12.52 3.15
CA LEU A 332 14.20 -13.83 2.86
C LEU A 332 15.03 -13.67 1.59
N SER A 333 16.33 -13.93 1.67
CA SER A 333 17.10 -14.17 0.46
C SER A 333 16.40 -15.28 -0.32
N PRO A 334 16.20 -15.16 -1.65
CA PRO A 334 15.77 -16.30 -2.44
C PRO A 334 16.64 -17.47 -2.02
N SER A 335 16.06 -18.65 -1.81
CA SER A 335 16.86 -19.86 -1.89
C SER A 335 17.55 -19.75 -3.24
N LEU A 336 18.84 -19.40 -3.26
CA LEU A 336 19.67 -19.58 -4.43
C LEU A 336 19.51 -21.08 -4.65
N PHE A 337 18.69 -21.43 -5.64
CA PHE A 337 18.68 -22.78 -6.17
C PHE A 337 20.06 -22.95 -6.80
N ILE A 338 21.06 -23.19 -5.95
CA ILE A 338 22.14 -24.07 -6.31
C ILE A 338 21.42 -25.42 -6.33
N THR A 339 20.80 -25.71 -7.48
CA THR A 339 20.46 -27.09 -7.83
C THR A 339 21.70 -27.89 -7.47
N ARG A 340 21.52 -28.94 -6.65
CA ARG A 340 22.58 -29.85 -6.21
C ARG A 340 23.48 -30.19 -7.39
N ASN A 341 24.58 -29.47 -7.55
CA ASN A 341 25.51 -29.72 -8.65
C ASN A 341 26.44 -30.83 -8.17
N VAL A 342 25.99 -32.06 -8.39
CA VAL A 342 26.71 -33.27 -8.02
C VAL A 342 28.13 -33.26 -8.61
N GLU A 343 28.31 -32.66 -9.79
CA GLU A 343 29.62 -32.50 -10.42
C GLU A 343 30.55 -31.57 -9.63
N GLU A 344 30.05 -30.44 -9.11
CA GLU A 344 30.83 -29.53 -8.26
C GLU A 344 31.22 -30.15 -6.92
N ILE A 345 30.33 -30.95 -6.34
CA ILE A 345 30.63 -31.71 -5.11
C ILE A 345 31.76 -32.70 -5.41
N TYR A 346 31.67 -33.48 -6.48
CA TYR A 346 32.73 -34.42 -6.85
C TYR A 346 34.03 -33.71 -7.22
N ARG A 347 33.96 -32.59 -7.93
CA ARG A 347 35.13 -31.77 -8.28
C ARG A 347 35.84 -31.26 -7.03
N SER A 348 35.08 -30.74 -6.06
CA SER A 348 35.62 -30.29 -4.78
C SER A 348 36.26 -31.44 -4.01
N ILE A 349 35.61 -32.60 -3.95
CA ILE A 349 36.16 -33.79 -3.31
C ILE A 349 37.49 -34.21 -3.97
N ILE A 350 37.56 -34.20 -5.30
CA ILE A 350 38.79 -34.54 -6.05
C ILE A 350 39.91 -33.55 -5.71
N ILE A 351 39.64 -32.25 -5.73
CA ILE A 351 40.60 -31.19 -5.39
C ILE A 351 41.13 -31.39 -3.97
N LEU A 352 40.24 -31.51 -2.97
CA LEU A 352 40.63 -31.70 -1.57
C LEU A 352 41.40 -33.01 -1.36
N SER A 353 41.05 -34.07 -2.10
CA SER A 353 41.76 -35.35 -2.06
C SER A 353 43.16 -35.26 -2.67
N GLN A 354 43.36 -34.52 -3.76
CA GLN A 354 44.67 -34.32 -4.39
C GLN A 354 45.64 -33.54 -3.50
N GLU A 355 45.12 -32.62 -2.68
CA GLU A 355 45.91 -31.84 -1.72
C GLU A 355 46.39 -32.66 -0.51
N LEU A 356 45.80 -33.82 -0.22
CA LEU A 356 46.28 -34.75 0.82
C LEU A 356 47.44 -35.60 0.28
N LYS A 357 48.68 -35.16 0.50
CA LYS A 357 49.92 -35.76 -0.04
C LYS A 357 50.67 -36.60 0.98
N TYR A 358 50.57 -36.27 2.27
CA TYR A 358 51.27 -36.97 3.35
C TYR A 358 50.31 -37.65 4.31
N VAL A 359 50.78 -38.74 4.93
CA VAL A 359 49.95 -39.47 5.90
C VAL A 359 49.55 -38.55 7.03
N ARG A 360 50.41 -37.60 7.43
CA ARG A 360 50.24 -36.67 8.56
C ARG A 360 49.39 -35.43 8.26
N ASP A 361 48.96 -35.22 7.02
CA ASP A 361 48.18 -34.02 6.66
C ASP A 361 46.90 -33.89 7.48
N LEU A 362 46.55 -32.64 7.79
CA LEU A 362 45.28 -32.29 8.44
C LEU A 362 44.11 -32.62 7.50
N PRO A 363 42.91 -32.90 8.04
CA PRO A 363 41.70 -32.95 7.23
C PRO A 363 41.52 -31.66 6.44
N HIS A 364 41.01 -31.76 5.21
CA HIS A 364 40.67 -30.62 4.38
C HIS A 364 39.15 -30.46 4.33
N ALA A 365 38.65 -29.24 4.51
CA ALA A 365 37.21 -28.98 4.40
C ALA A 365 36.89 -27.74 3.57
N THR A 366 35.74 -27.77 2.91
CA THR A 366 35.06 -26.58 2.37
C THR A 366 33.75 -26.38 3.09
N ILE A 367 33.45 -25.12 3.44
CA ILE A 367 32.21 -24.73 4.11
C ILE A 367 31.51 -23.71 3.22
N ALA A 368 30.36 -24.07 2.66
CA ALA A 368 29.60 -23.25 1.74
C ALA A 368 28.19 -22.99 2.30
N PHE A 369 27.73 -21.74 2.20
CA PHE A 369 26.35 -21.40 2.54
C PHE A 369 25.39 -22.11 1.59
N GLN A 370 24.36 -22.75 2.14
CA GLN A 370 23.35 -23.47 1.36
C GLN A 370 22.03 -22.74 1.37
N GLU A 371 21.47 -22.49 2.54
CA GLU A 371 20.11 -21.98 2.69
C GLU A 371 20.00 -21.16 3.98
N LEU A 372 19.21 -20.09 3.93
CA LEU A 372 18.74 -19.36 5.10
C LEU A 372 17.24 -19.58 5.22
N ARG A 373 16.81 -20.23 6.30
CA ARG A 373 15.41 -20.39 6.70
C ARG A 373 15.12 -19.46 7.87
N LEU A 374 13.83 -19.24 8.13
CA LEU A 374 13.32 -18.31 9.15
C LEU A 374 14.08 -18.36 10.48
N ASP A 375 14.43 -19.53 11.00
CA ASP A 375 15.14 -19.72 12.28
C ASP A 375 16.50 -20.43 12.15
N LYS A 376 16.90 -20.82 10.93
CA LYS A 376 18.08 -21.66 10.71
C LYS A 376 18.95 -21.16 9.55
N VAL A 377 20.26 -21.20 9.75
CA VAL A 377 21.26 -21.06 8.70
C VAL A 377 21.85 -22.44 8.41
N THR A 378 21.80 -22.86 7.15
CA THR A 378 22.33 -24.16 6.73
C THR A 378 23.60 -23.99 5.90
N PHE A 379 24.65 -24.72 6.28
CA PHE A 379 25.92 -24.79 5.56
C PHE A 379 26.17 -26.20 5.05
N ASN A 380 26.58 -26.30 3.80
CA ASN A 380 27.13 -27.51 3.21
C ASN A 380 28.61 -27.64 3.54
N VAL A 381 29.02 -28.81 4.02
CA VAL A 381 30.41 -29.12 4.35
C VAL A 381 30.86 -30.36 3.58
N ILE A 382 31.96 -30.21 2.85
CA ILE A 382 32.70 -31.35 2.27
C ILE A 382 33.97 -31.50 3.09
N LEU A 383 34.14 -32.63 3.75
CA LEU A 383 35.32 -32.96 4.53
C LEU A 383 36.03 -34.15 3.93
N VAL A 384 37.33 -34.01 3.65
CA VAL A 384 38.19 -35.12 3.21
C VAL A 384 39.28 -35.37 4.24
N ARG A 385 39.34 -36.60 4.76
CA ARG A 385 40.29 -37.00 5.80
C ARG A 385 40.94 -38.35 5.50
N ILE A 386 42.10 -38.57 6.10
CA ILE A 386 42.81 -39.86 6.05
C ILE A 386 42.40 -40.69 7.27
N LEU A 387 41.85 -41.88 7.06
CA LEU A 387 41.49 -42.77 8.16
C LEU A 387 42.76 -43.43 8.73
N ARG A 388 43.15 -43.00 9.94
CA ARG A 388 44.25 -43.59 10.72
C ARG A 388 43.67 -44.27 11.95
N ASN A 389 44.02 -45.52 12.22
CA ASN A 389 43.68 -46.22 13.47
C ASN A 389 42.17 -46.27 13.79
N ASN A 390 41.31 -46.48 12.80
CA ASN A 390 39.84 -46.52 12.98
C ASN A 390 39.29 -45.32 13.77
N PRO A 391 39.41 -44.09 13.23
CA PRO A 391 38.87 -42.92 13.91
C PRO A 391 37.34 -43.03 14.01
N PRO A 392 36.71 -42.46 15.04
CA PRO A 392 35.25 -42.49 15.15
C PRO A 392 34.60 -41.88 13.91
N SER A 393 33.48 -42.49 13.49
CA SER A 393 32.68 -41.95 12.40
C SER A 393 32.14 -40.58 12.79
N LEU A 394 31.92 -39.69 11.80
CA LEU A 394 31.28 -38.39 12.05
C LEU A 394 29.89 -38.57 12.68
N ALA A 395 29.18 -39.66 12.34
CA ALA A 395 27.92 -40.02 12.96
C ALA A 395 28.07 -40.25 14.48
N ALA A 396 29.12 -40.96 14.92
CA ALA A 396 29.39 -41.20 16.33
C ALA A 396 29.82 -39.93 17.09
N LEU A 397 30.40 -38.95 16.39
CA LEU A 397 30.79 -37.67 16.98
C LEU A 397 29.63 -36.68 17.11
N SER A 398 28.51 -36.88 16.39
CA SER A 398 27.36 -35.97 16.39
C SER A 398 26.79 -35.65 17.78
N HIS A 399 26.89 -36.57 18.74
CA HIS A 399 26.48 -36.36 20.14
C HIS A 399 27.27 -35.29 20.89
N LYS A 400 28.44 -34.88 20.39
CA LYS A 400 29.27 -33.81 20.98
C LYS A 400 28.90 -32.42 20.49
N LEU A 401 27.94 -32.30 19.57
CA LEU A 401 27.51 -31.02 19.04
C LEU A 401 26.67 -30.24 20.07
N PRO A 402 26.80 -28.91 20.14
CA PRO A 402 25.90 -28.06 20.92
C PRO A 402 24.44 -28.22 20.47
N PRO A 403 23.45 -28.03 21.35
CA PRO A 403 22.03 -28.17 21.01
C PRO A 403 21.56 -27.21 19.90
N GLN A 404 22.29 -26.11 19.69
CA GLN A 404 22.02 -25.10 18.66
C GLN A 404 22.50 -25.52 17.26
N ILE A 405 23.21 -26.65 17.12
CA ILE A 405 23.70 -27.18 15.84
C ILE A 405 23.15 -28.58 15.60
N ARG A 406 22.62 -28.80 14.39
CA ARG A 406 22.26 -30.13 13.90
C ARG A 406 23.13 -30.50 12.72
N MET A 407 23.68 -31.72 12.75
CA MET A 407 24.44 -32.29 11.64
C MET A 407 23.61 -33.33 10.93
N ASN A 408 23.51 -33.22 9.60
CA ASN A 408 22.87 -34.21 8.76
C ASN A 408 23.88 -34.76 7.74
N ILE A 409 24.28 -36.02 7.90
CA ILE A 409 25.27 -36.66 7.04
C ILE A 409 24.56 -37.19 5.80
N GLU A 410 24.86 -36.61 4.64
CA GLU A 410 24.22 -37.00 3.39
C GLU A 410 24.94 -38.18 2.73
N LYS A 411 26.28 -38.15 2.67
CA LYS A 411 27.05 -39.17 1.97
C LYS A 411 28.45 -39.34 2.55
N VAL A 412 28.88 -40.60 2.65
CA VAL A 412 30.26 -40.97 2.93
C VAL A 412 30.79 -41.80 1.77
N THR A 413 31.91 -41.39 1.18
CA THR A 413 32.56 -42.11 0.07
C THR A 413 34.06 -42.24 0.29
N HIS A 414 34.65 -43.22 -0.39
CA HIS A 414 36.08 -43.45 -0.37
C HIS A 414 36.70 -42.95 -1.68
N VAL A 415 37.68 -42.05 -1.58
CA VAL A 415 38.25 -41.33 -2.74
C VAL A 415 39.71 -41.66 -3.00
N GLY A 416 40.03 -42.94 -2.77
CA GLY A 416 41.34 -43.52 -3.02
C GLY A 416 42.12 -43.87 -1.76
N ARG A 417 43.38 -44.26 -1.95
CA ARG A 417 44.30 -44.64 -0.87
C ARG A 417 45.61 -43.88 -0.99
N LEU A 418 46.10 -43.38 0.14
CA LEU A 418 47.45 -42.83 0.25
C LEU A 418 48.44 -43.96 0.54
N ARG A 419 49.53 -44.01 -0.24
CA ARG A 419 50.57 -45.07 -0.15
C ARG A 419 49.99 -46.50 -0.20
N LYS A 420 48.89 -46.71 -0.93
CA LYS A 420 48.12 -47.98 -1.02
C LYS A 420 47.60 -48.56 0.31
N LYS A 421 47.85 -47.93 1.46
CA LYS A 421 47.52 -48.42 2.81
C LYS A 421 46.44 -47.58 3.52
N TYR A 422 46.53 -46.26 3.47
CA TYR A 422 45.64 -45.39 4.25
C TYR A 422 44.48 -44.92 3.38
N LEU A 423 43.24 -45.16 3.83
CA LEU A 423 42.04 -44.83 3.06
C LEU A 423 41.71 -43.33 3.20
N LYS A 424 41.37 -42.68 2.08
CA LYS A 424 40.84 -41.31 2.07
C LYS A 424 39.32 -41.39 2.09
N GLU A 425 38.72 -40.83 3.14
CA GLU A 425 37.27 -40.72 3.31
C GLU A 425 36.83 -39.30 2.99
N ALA A 426 35.85 -39.16 2.10
CA ALA A 426 35.14 -37.91 1.83
C ALA A 426 33.74 -38.01 2.43
N THR A 427 33.40 -37.07 3.30
CA THR A 427 32.07 -36.95 3.90
C THR A 427 31.44 -35.65 3.42
N PHE A 428 30.23 -35.76 2.89
CA PHE A 428 29.37 -34.63 2.57
C PHE A 428 28.22 -34.58 3.57
N PHE A 429 28.07 -33.45 4.26
CA PHE A 429 27.07 -33.26 5.29
C PHE A 429 26.65 -31.80 5.38
N SER A 430 25.46 -31.55 5.90
CA SER A 430 24.97 -30.21 6.21
C SER A 430 25.01 -29.95 7.72
N LEU A 431 25.28 -28.70 8.08
CA LEU A 431 25.21 -28.18 9.44
C LEU A 431 24.15 -27.07 9.48
N GLU A 432 23.11 -27.31 10.26
CA GLU A 432 22.03 -26.34 10.53
C GLU A 432 22.29 -25.66 11.88
N VAL A 433 22.29 -24.33 11.90
CA VAL A 433 22.55 -23.52 13.10
C VAL A 433 21.42 -22.52 13.33
N ASP A 434 21.08 -22.23 14.59
CA ASP A 434 20.13 -21.17 14.93
C ASP A 434 20.56 -19.80 14.38
N SER A 435 19.70 -19.16 13.57
CA SER A 435 19.99 -17.85 12.96
C SER A 435 20.01 -16.70 13.98
N ASP A 436 19.25 -16.84 15.07
CA ASP A 436 19.15 -15.84 16.15
C ASP A 436 20.49 -15.52 16.82
N LEU A 437 21.47 -16.45 16.77
CA LEU A 437 22.81 -16.25 17.32
C LEU A 437 23.65 -15.24 16.53
N PHE A 438 23.26 -14.91 15.30
CA PHE A 438 24.08 -14.13 14.36
C PHE A 438 23.36 -12.88 13.84
N LEU A 439 22.36 -12.37 14.54
CA LEU A 439 21.62 -11.19 14.12
C LEU A 439 22.43 -9.90 14.29
N ARG A 440 22.44 -9.08 13.25
CA ARG A 440 22.96 -7.70 13.28
C ARG A 440 21.96 -6.74 13.92
N LYS A 441 22.38 -5.50 14.22
CA LYS A 441 21.49 -4.43 14.72
C LYS A 441 20.28 -4.16 13.81
N ASN A 442 20.43 -4.37 12.49
CA ASN A 442 19.36 -4.26 11.49
C ASN A 442 18.62 -5.58 11.21
N HIS A 443 18.82 -6.61 12.04
CA HIS A 443 18.12 -7.91 11.99
C HIS A 443 18.40 -8.75 10.73
N ALA A 444 19.40 -8.36 9.93
CA ALA A 444 19.99 -9.25 8.95
C ALA A 444 20.88 -10.29 9.65
N VAL A 445 20.86 -11.53 9.15
CA VAL A 445 21.75 -12.59 9.65
C VAL A 445 23.16 -12.37 9.11
N ASP A 446 24.13 -12.29 10.01
CA ASP A 446 25.54 -12.23 9.65
C ASP A 446 26.05 -13.64 9.27
N LEU A 447 26.01 -13.92 7.97
CA LEU A 447 26.46 -15.20 7.41
C LEU A 447 27.95 -15.47 7.65
N VAL A 448 28.77 -14.44 7.89
CA VAL A 448 30.20 -14.61 8.16
C VAL A 448 30.40 -15.10 9.59
N LEU A 449 29.72 -14.48 10.56
CA LEU A 449 29.70 -14.94 11.95
C LEU A 449 29.14 -16.37 12.06
N ALA A 450 28.04 -16.66 11.36
CA ALA A 450 27.45 -17.99 11.33
C ALA A 450 28.43 -19.04 10.79
N ARG A 451 29.13 -18.73 9.69
CA ARG A 451 30.17 -19.62 9.12
C ARG A 451 31.34 -19.84 10.07
N GLN A 452 31.78 -18.80 10.78
CA GLN A 452 32.87 -18.91 11.76
C GLN A 452 32.50 -19.83 12.90
N TYR A 453 31.29 -19.70 13.42
CA TYR A 453 30.77 -20.59 14.45
C TYR A 453 30.68 -22.05 13.98
N VAL A 454 30.29 -22.26 12.72
CA VAL A 454 30.33 -23.59 12.08
C VAL A 454 31.76 -24.13 12.00
N ALA A 455 32.73 -23.31 11.58
CA ALA A 455 34.12 -23.71 11.49
C ALA A 455 34.73 -24.06 12.86
N SER A 456 34.49 -23.25 13.88
CA SER A 456 34.98 -23.52 15.25
C SER A 456 34.32 -24.76 15.85
N THR A 457 33.04 -24.98 15.58
CA THR A 457 32.34 -26.20 16.03
C THR A 457 32.91 -27.44 15.34
N LEU A 458 33.21 -27.35 14.05
CA LEU A 458 33.84 -28.44 13.31
C LEU A 458 35.25 -28.73 13.86
N GLU A 459 36.06 -27.71 14.12
CA GLU A 459 37.39 -27.87 14.72
C GLU A 459 37.34 -28.53 16.10
N ASN A 460 36.39 -28.16 16.95
CA ASN A 460 36.16 -28.81 18.24
C ASN A 460 35.74 -30.29 18.09
N LEU A 461 35.06 -30.63 17.00
CA LEU A 461 34.54 -31.97 16.75
C LEU A 461 35.59 -32.95 16.21
N ILE A 462 36.37 -32.52 15.21
CA ILE A 462 37.31 -33.37 14.47
C ILE A 462 38.77 -33.02 14.69
N GLY A 463 39.07 -31.97 15.46
CA GLY A 463 40.40 -31.41 15.62
C GLY A 463 40.77 -30.40 14.52
N PRO A 464 42.02 -29.91 14.51
CA PRO A 464 42.47 -28.91 13.53
C PRO A 464 42.32 -29.44 12.11
N PHE A 465 41.71 -28.64 11.25
CA PHE A 465 41.53 -28.92 9.83
C PHE A 465 41.90 -27.68 9.02
N ARG A 466 42.18 -27.87 7.73
CA ARG A 466 42.47 -26.76 6.82
C ARG A 466 41.21 -26.37 6.06
N ASP A 467 40.72 -25.15 6.34
CA ASP A 467 39.59 -24.52 5.67
C ASP A 467 40.03 -23.95 4.30
N TYR A 468 39.61 -24.62 3.23
CA TYR A 468 40.06 -24.30 1.87
C TYR A 468 39.46 -23.00 1.33
N ASN A 469 38.33 -22.51 1.88
CA ASN A 469 37.66 -21.28 1.44
C ASN A 469 37.51 -20.19 2.53
N GLY A 470 38.05 -20.39 3.75
CA GLY A 470 37.90 -19.48 4.89
C GLY A 470 38.90 -18.33 5.02
N GLY A 471 40.09 -18.43 4.40
CA GLY A 471 41.19 -17.48 4.63
C GLY A 471 40.90 -16.02 4.24
N PHE A 472 40.06 -15.81 3.22
CA PHE A 472 39.69 -14.48 2.73
C PHE A 472 38.77 -13.73 3.72
N LEU A 473 37.74 -14.42 4.25
CA LEU A 473 36.75 -13.84 5.16
C LEU A 473 37.35 -13.52 6.54
N HIS A 474 38.28 -14.35 7.02
CA HIS A 474 39.00 -14.08 8.27
C HIS A 474 39.80 -12.78 8.19
N LYS A 475 40.51 -12.58 7.08
CA LYS A 475 41.33 -11.37 6.85
C LYS A 475 40.48 -10.10 6.73
N GLN A 476 39.28 -10.18 6.13
CA GLN A 476 38.34 -9.05 6.07
C GLN A 476 37.83 -8.64 7.45
N LYS A 477 37.49 -9.61 8.30
CA LYS A 477 36.98 -9.33 9.66
C LYS A 477 38.07 -8.78 10.58
N GLU A 478 39.26 -9.35 10.52
CA GLU A 478 40.42 -8.84 11.28
C GLU A 478 40.70 -7.37 10.97
N GLN A 479 40.61 -6.98 9.69
CA GLN A 479 40.75 -5.58 9.30
C GLN A 479 39.61 -4.71 9.85
N LEU A 480 38.35 -5.15 9.74
CA LEU A 480 37.21 -4.40 10.28
C LEU A 480 37.30 -4.20 11.81
N ASP A 481 37.71 -5.24 12.55
CA ASP A 481 37.84 -5.17 14.01
C ASP A 481 38.96 -4.22 14.45
N VAL A 482 40.05 -4.14 13.69
CA VAL A 482 41.12 -3.14 13.91
C VAL A 482 40.59 -1.72 13.67
N ILE A 483 39.80 -1.52 12.61
CA ILE A 483 39.20 -0.22 12.28
C ILE A 483 38.23 0.23 13.37
N LYS A 484 37.36 -0.68 13.85
CA LYS A 484 36.39 -0.40 14.90
C LYS A 484 37.03 0.06 16.22
N LYS A 485 38.24 -0.41 16.54
CA LYS A 485 38.96 0.01 17.75
C LYS A 485 39.49 1.45 17.69
N GLU A 486 39.66 2.02 16.49
CA GLU A 486 40.21 3.36 16.31
C GLU A 486 39.15 4.46 16.12
N VAL A 487 37.86 4.11 16.06
CA VAL A 487 36.75 5.03 15.79
C VAL A 487 35.83 5.14 17.03
N SER A 488 35.26 6.33 17.26
CA SER A 488 34.28 6.56 18.33
C SER A 488 33.05 5.65 18.19
N LYS A 489 32.51 5.14 19.30
CA LYS A 489 31.36 4.21 19.33
C LYS A 489 30.12 4.71 18.59
N ASP A 490 29.88 6.02 18.60
CA ASP A 490 28.68 6.62 17.97
C ASP A 490 28.67 6.48 16.44
N HIS A 491 29.84 6.27 15.83
CA HIS A 491 30.02 6.21 14.38
C HIS A 491 30.40 4.81 13.88
N GLU A 492 30.43 3.80 14.77
CA GLU A 492 30.82 2.42 14.44
C GLU A 492 29.95 1.83 13.31
N PHE A 493 28.63 2.09 13.36
CA PHE A 493 27.68 1.60 12.36
C PHE A 493 27.89 2.22 10.97
N LEU A 494 28.29 3.49 10.91
CA LEU A 494 28.52 4.19 9.65
C LEU A 494 29.78 3.67 8.95
N ILE A 495 30.83 3.41 9.72
CA ILE A 495 32.07 2.83 9.21
C ILE A 495 31.87 1.39 8.76
N GLU A 496 31.06 0.62 9.48
CA GLU A 496 30.71 -0.74 9.09
C GLU A 496 29.94 -0.77 7.76
N ASN A 497 28.93 0.11 7.61
CA ASN A 497 28.19 0.23 6.34
C ASN A 497 29.09 0.67 5.19
N LEU A 498 29.99 1.64 5.43
CA LEU A 498 30.95 2.09 4.43
C LEU A 498 31.88 0.96 4.00
N PHE A 499 32.44 0.22 4.97
CA PHE A 499 33.35 -0.89 4.72
C PHE A 499 32.69 -2.00 3.89
N TYR A 500 31.46 -2.39 4.21
CA TYR A 500 30.75 -3.41 3.44
C TYR A 500 30.23 -2.91 2.09
N SER A 501 30.12 -1.59 1.88
CA SER A 501 29.67 -1.02 0.61
C SER A 501 30.74 -0.99 -0.49
N PHE A 502 32.01 -1.26 -0.17
CA PHE A 502 33.09 -1.26 -1.16
C PHE A 502 32.86 -2.29 -2.26
N THR A 503 32.87 -1.80 -3.50
CA THR A 503 32.79 -2.60 -4.72
C THR A 503 34.04 -2.34 -5.56
N PRO A 504 34.81 -3.38 -5.93
CA PRO A 504 34.62 -4.81 -5.63
C PRO A 504 35.02 -5.20 -4.19
N SER A 505 34.43 -6.25 -3.64
CA SER A 505 34.63 -6.69 -2.24
C SER A 505 36.07 -7.08 -1.88
N ILE A 506 36.92 -7.39 -2.87
CA ILE A 506 38.36 -7.63 -2.66
C ILE A 506 39.06 -6.41 -2.06
N MET A 507 38.57 -5.20 -2.35
CA MET A 507 39.12 -3.95 -1.81
C MET A 507 39.00 -3.88 -0.29
N GLN A 508 38.02 -4.57 0.30
CA GLN A 508 37.88 -4.68 1.76
C GLN A 508 39.08 -5.36 2.42
N THR A 509 39.89 -6.14 1.68
CA THR A 509 41.12 -6.78 2.20
C THR A 509 42.39 -5.94 2.01
N LEU A 510 42.32 -4.91 1.18
CA LEU A 510 43.45 -4.06 0.80
C LEU A 510 43.48 -2.75 1.59
N ILE A 511 42.39 -2.41 2.28
CA ILE A 511 42.29 -1.22 3.12
C ILE A 511 43.15 -1.42 4.38
N SER A 512 44.20 -0.62 4.51
CA SER A 512 45.03 -0.60 5.73
C SER A 512 44.31 0.11 6.89
N PRO A 513 44.67 -0.15 8.15
CA PRO A 513 44.11 0.58 9.30
C PRO A 513 44.23 2.11 9.17
N LYS A 514 45.40 2.58 8.69
CA LYS A 514 45.67 4.00 8.42
C LYS A 514 44.74 4.59 7.37
N MET A 515 44.43 3.82 6.33
CA MET A 515 43.47 4.20 5.28
C MET A 515 42.08 4.40 5.85
N ALA A 516 41.59 3.39 6.56
CA ALA A 516 40.27 3.40 7.16
C ALA A 516 40.09 4.53 8.17
N LYS A 517 41.11 4.82 8.99
CA LYS A 517 41.11 5.98 9.89
C LYS A 517 40.99 7.28 9.11
N THR A 518 41.70 7.41 7.99
CA THR A 518 41.65 8.61 7.15
C THR A 518 40.27 8.79 6.52
N ILE A 519 39.72 7.73 5.91
CA ILE A 519 38.37 7.74 5.34
C ILE A 519 37.34 8.12 6.42
N SER A 520 37.44 7.51 7.61
CA SER A 520 36.54 7.81 8.74
C SER A 520 36.64 9.27 9.18
N SER A 521 37.86 9.81 9.29
CA SER A 521 38.06 11.21 9.69
C SER A 521 37.50 12.21 8.66
N LEU A 522 37.70 11.94 7.37
CA LEU A 522 37.14 12.75 6.29
C LEU A 522 35.61 12.69 6.33
N PHE A 523 35.05 11.50 6.48
CA PHE A 523 33.62 11.29 6.55
C PHE A 523 32.97 12.08 7.70
N LEU A 524 33.55 12.01 8.91
CA LEU A 524 33.07 12.74 10.09
C LEU A 524 33.17 14.25 9.90
N GLN A 525 34.32 14.73 9.41
CA GLN A 525 34.52 16.15 9.13
C GLN A 525 33.49 16.67 8.12
N MET A 526 33.24 15.92 7.04
CA MET A 526 32.26 16.28 6.03
C MET A 526 30.83 16.20 6.56
N HIS A 527 30.54 15.27 7.47
CA HIS A 527 29.23 15.12 8.10
C HIS A 527 28.86 16.37 8.91
N ASP A 528 29.79 16.84 9.75
CA ASP A 528 29.61 18.02 10.61
C ASP A 528 29.47 19.33 9.82
N GLN A 529 30.04 19.38 8.62
CA GLN A 529 29.92 20.55 7.75
C GLN A 529 28.52 20.63 7.11
N LYS A 530 27.93 21.84 7.11
CA LYS A 530 26.58 22.10 6.57
C LYS A 530 26.40 22.27 5.04
N PRO A 531 27.42 22.32 4.15
CA PRO A 531 27.15 22.51 2.74
C PRO A 531 26.46 21.28 2.12
N ASP A 532 25.50 21.54 1.23
CA ASP A 532 24.74 20.49 0.53
C ASP A 532 25.57 19.76 -0.54
N GLN A 533 26.73 20.29 -0.91
CA GLN A 533 27.70 19.63 -1.77
C GLN A 533 29.11 19.88 -1.25
N LEU A 534 29.90 18.81 -1.09
CA LEU A 534 31.27 18.89 -0.63
C LEU A 534 32.09 17.75 -1.24
N ILE A 535 33.29 18.07 -1.72
CA ILE A 535 34.24 17.09 -2.25
C ILE A 535 35.54 17.27 -1.48
N GLU A 536 36.01 16.19 -0.86
CA GLU A 536 37.29 16.16 -0.15
C GLU A 536 38.18 15.10 -0.80
N THR A 537 39.44 15.46 -1.02
CA THR A 537 40.43 14.57 -1.66
C THR A 537 41.66 14.47 -0.78
N LYS A 538 42.14 13.25 -0.54
CA LYS A 538 43.31 13.00 0.31
C LYS A 538 44.15 11.84 -0.22
N GLN A 539 45.46 12.07 -0.35
CA GLN A 539 46.42 11.03 -0.66
C GLN A 539 46.86 10.33 0.63
N VAL A 540 46.78 9.00 0.66
CA VAL A 540 47.22 8.17 1.80
C VAL A 540 48.02 7.00 1.26
N ASP A 541 49.31 6.95 1.58
CA ASP A 541 50.24 5.95 1.05
C ASP A 541 50.15 5.89 -0.49
N ASP A 542 49.89 4.71 -1.05
CA ASP A 542 49.71 4.49 -2.49
C ASP A 542 48.29 4.81 -3.00
N PHE A 543 47.37 5.33 -2.18
CA PHE A 543 45.97 5.52 -2.56
C PHE A 543 45.57 6.99 -2.63
N LEU A 544 44.74 7.31 -3.62
CA LEU A 544 43.94 8.53 -3.66
C LEU A 544 42.54 8.23 -3.14
N VAL A 545 42.13 8.95 -2.11
CA VAL A 545 40.79 8.87 -1.50
C VAL A 545 40.02 10.11 -1.90
N ILE A 546 38.86 9.92 -2.52
CA ILE A 546 37.92 11.01 -2.84
C ILE A 546 36.61 10.71 -2.13
N VAL A 547 36.15 11.63 -1.30
CA VAL A 547 34.85 11.53 -0.61
C VAL A 547 33.96 12.68 -1.08
N ILE A 548 32.75 12.35 -1.49
CA ILE A 548 31.77 13.28 -2.03
C ILE A 548 30.53 13.20 -1.15
N LYS A 549 30.09 14.33 -0.61
CA LYS A 549 28.81 14.49 0.11
C LYS A 549 27.86 15.29 -0.76
N VAL A 550 26.64 14.79 -0.97
CA VAL A 550 25.58 15.48 -1.71
C VAL A 550 24.25 15.38 -0.97
N GLY A 551 23.55 16.49 -0.76
CA GLY A 551 22.26 16.57 -0.04
C GLY A 551 21.03 16.18 -0.86
N ARG A 552 21.24 15.59 -2.05
CA ARG A 552 20.18 15.19 -2.98
C ARG A 552 20.51 13.80 -3.55
N PRO A 553 19.89 12.72 -3.04
CA PRO A 553 20.25 11.34 -3.38
C PRO A 553 19.95 10.98 -4.85
N GLU A 554 19.14 11.75 -5.57
CA GLU A 554 18.78 11.51 -6.97
C GLU A 554 19.97 11.60 -7.94
N ILE A 555 21.07 12.25 -7.54
CA ILE A 555 22.29 12.31 -8.35
C ILE A 555 23.07 10.99 -8.38
N LYS A 556 22.82 10.10 -7.42
CA LYS A 556 23.59 8.87 -7.19
C LYS A 556 23.86 8.08 -8.47
N ASP A 557 22.81 7.75 -9.22
CA ASP A 557 22.93 6.91 -10.41
C ASP A 557 23.66 7.65 -11.53
N HIS A 558 23.42 8.95 -11.69
CA HIS A 558 24.13 9.77 -12.67
C HIS A 558 25.63 9.79 -12.37
N LEU A 559 26.01 10.06 -11.13
CA LEU A 559 27.40 10.15 -10.70
C LEU A 559 28.13 8.80 -10.81
N LEU A 560 27.50 7.71 -10.35
CA LEU A 560 28.06 6.36 -10.44
C LEU A 560 28.24 5.92 -11.91
N ASN A 561 27.30 6.26 -12.79
CA ASN A 561 27.40 5.93 -14.21
C ASN A 561 28.52 6.71 -14.90
N SER A 562 28.68 8.00 -14.57
CA SER A 562 29.81 8.80 -15.07
C SER A 562 31.15 8.22 -14.63
N ILE A 563 31.29 7.82 -13.38
CA ILE A 563 32.54 7.21 -12.88
C ILE A 563 32.80 5.84 -13.54
N LYS A 564 31.77 5.00 -13.68
CA LYS A 564 31.88 3.72 -14.39
C LYS A 564 32.31 3.86 -15.84
N SER A 565 31.94 4.97 -16.51
CA SER A 565 32.31 5.23 -17.90
C SER A 565 33.83 5.37 -18.12
N LEU A 566 34.59 5.68 -17.07
CA LEU A 566 36.05 5.82 -17.11
C LEU A 566 36.81 4.49 -17.21
N LYS A 567 36.11 3.35 -17.07
CA LYS A 567 36.65 1.97 -17.27
C LYS A 567 37.96 1.69 -16.51
N TYR A 568 38.08 2.15 -15.26
CA TYR A 568 39.21 1.78 -14.41
C TYR A 568 39.27 0.27 -14.16
N ASP A 569 40.49 -0.24 -13.97
CA ASP A 569 40.71 -1.62 -13.54
C ASP A 569 40.11 -1.86 -12.15
N SER A 570 39.22 -2.85 -12.06
CA SER A 570 38.56 -3.29 -10.82
C SER A 570 39.54 -3.65 -9.68
N LEU A 571 40.78 -3.99 -9.99
CA LEU A 571 41.82 -4.28 -8.97
C LEU A 571 42.50 -3.03 -8.42
N ARG A 572 42.36 -1.89 -9.11
CA ARG A 572 42.96 -0.62 -8.74
C ARG A 572 41.95 0.43 -8.31
N PHE A 573 40.66 0.24 -8.58
CA PHE A 573 39.63 1.22 -8.30
C PHE A 573 38.46 0.62 -7.53
N ALA A 574 38.01 1.31 -6.49
CA ALA A 574 36.85 0.93 -5.70
C ALA A 574 35.91 2.11 -5.49
N THR A 575 34.62 1.81 -5.38
CA THR A 575 33.61 2.77 -4.92
C THR A 575 32.84 2.20 -3.75
N ALA A 576 32.56 3.02 -2.76
CA ALA A 576 31.70 2.75 -1.62
C ALA A 576 30.63 3.83 -1.53
N VAL A 577 29.40 3.43 -1.21
CA VAL A 577 28.24 4.31 -1.19
C VAL A 577 27.49 4.12 0.11
N VAL A 578 27.20 5.22 0.80
CA VAL A 578 26.44 5.24 2.04
C VAL A 578 25.44 6.38 2.02
N GLU A 579 24.21 6.13 2.47
CA GLU A 579 23.17 7.13 2.65
C GLU A 579 22.93 7.34 4.14
N ILE A 580 22.97 8.60 4.58
CA ILE A 580 22.73 8.99 5.98
C ILE A 580 21.79 10.18 5.98
N GLU A 581 20.64 10.03 6.63
CA GLU A 581 19.58 11.05 6.68
C GLU A 581 19.18 11.51 5.26
N LYS A 582 19.44 12.77 4.90
CA LYS A 582 19.20 13.36 3.58
C LYS A 582 20.46 13.40 2.69
N TYR A 583 21.60 12.97 3.21
CA TYR A 583 22.89 13.08 2.52
C TYR A 583 23.33 11.74 1.93
N PHE A 584 23.75 11.81 0.68
CA PHE A 584 24.41 10.75 -0.05
C PHE A 584 25.92 10.94 0.02
N TYR A 585 26.64 9.88 0.39
CA TYR A 585 28.10 9.86 0.43
C TYR A 585 28.65 8.84 -0.57
N LEU A 586 29.55 9.30 -1.46
CA LEU A 586 30.31 8.44 -2.36
C LEU A 586 31.79 8.53 -1.99
N CYS A 587 32.40 7.38 -1.72
CA CYS A 587 33.84 7.25 -1.50
C CYS A 587 34.45 6.51 -2.69
N ALA A 588 35.37 7.15 -3.41
CA ALA A 588 36.17 6.52 -4.46
C ALA A 588 37.61 6.31 -3.97
N LEU A 589 38.14 5.10 -4.16
CA LEU A 589 39.52 4.74 -3.83
C LEU A 589 40.26 4.37 -5.11
N TYR A 590 41.41 4.98 -5.35
CA TYR A 590 42.26 4.67 -6.50
C TYR A 590 43.68 4.32 -6.05
N ILE A 591 44.14 3.10 -6.36
CA ILE A 591 45.46 2.55 -6.03
C ILE A 591 46.49 2.95 -7.09
N ARG A 592 47.59 3.56 -6.64
CA ARG A 592 48.71 4.06 -7.45
C ARG A 592 48.21 4.88 -8.65
N PRO A 593 47.49 5.98 -8.38
CA PRO A 593 47.03 6.85 -9.45
C PRO A 593 48.23 7.37 -10.24
N THR A 594 48.14 7.36 -11.57
CA THR A 594 48.94 8.26 -12.40
C THR A 594 48.29 9.65 -12.41
N GLU A 595 49.04 10.70 -12.69
CA GLU A 595 48.52 12.08 -12.63
C GLU A 595 47.34 12.30 -13.58
N GLU A 596 47.42 11.82 -14.83
CA GLU A 596 46.36 12.02 -15.82
C GLU A 596 45.02 11.36 -15.45
N PRO A 597 44.95 10.08 -15.05
CA PRO A 597 43.67 9.44 -14.76
C PRO A 597 43.07 9.90 -13.42
N ALA A 598 43.87 10.37 -12.47
CA ALA A 598 43.36 11.00 -11.26
C ALA A 598 42.73 12.38 -11.54
N ALA A 599 43.36 13.18 -12.39
CA ALA A 599 42.80 14.46 -12.84
C ALA A 599 41.50 14.25 -13.61
N LEU A 600 41.46 13.26 -14.51
CA LEU A 600 40.26 12.91 -15.28
C LEU A 600 39.08 12.47 -14.38
N LEU A 601 39.36 11.72 -13.31
CA LEU A 601 38.35 11.31 -12.34
C LEU A 601 37.70 12.52 -11.65
N LEU A 602 38.53 13.43 -11.14
CA LEU A 602 38.06 14.65 -10.48
C LEU A 602 37.29 15.55 -11.44
N GLU A 603 37.80 15.73 -12.66
CA GLU A 603 37.12 16.51 -13.70
C GLU A 603 35.74 15.92 -14.04
N THR A 604 35.65 14.60 -14.21
CA THR A 604 34.38 13.91 -14.49
C THR A 604 33.38 14.09 -13.35
N ILE A 605 33.83 13.99 -12.10
CA ILE A 605 33.00 14.22 -10.92
C ILE A 605 32.44 15.66 -10.91
N HIS A 606 33.32 16.65 -11.10
CA HIS A 606 32.93 18.06 -11.15
C HIS A 606 31.97 18.36 -12.31
N GLN A 607 32.26 17.85 -13.52
CA GLN A 607 31.39 18.02 -14.68
C GLN A 607 30.01 17.38 -14.47
N SER A 608 29.95 16.18 -13.89
CA SER A 608 28.69 15.50 -13.62
C SER A 608 27.83 16.24 -12.59
N LEU A 609 28.45 16.76 -11.53
CA LEU A 609 27.76 17.61 -10.53
C LEU A 609 27.21 18.88 -11.17
N ASN A 610 28.05 19.61 -11.91
CA ASN A 610 27.66 20.85 -12.58
C ASN A 610 26.55 20.64 -13.63
N THR A 611 26.63 19.56 -14.40
CA THR A 611 25.64 19.24 -15.44
C THR A 611 24.29 18.91 -14.81
N TRP A 612 24.31 18.14 -13.73
CA TRP A 612 23.11 17.80 -12.99
C TRP A 612 22.50 19.03 -12.33
N GLU A 613 23.30 19.88 -11.70
CA GLU A 613 22.83 21.12 -11.09
C GLU A 613 22.21 22.07 -12.12
N LYS A 614 22.85 22.25 -13.28
CA LYS A 614 22.27 23.00 -14.41
C LYS A 614 20.96 22.38 -14.89
N ARG A 615 20.86 21.04 -14.94
CA ARG A 615 19.61 20.35 -15.30
C ARG A 615 18.50 20.62 -14.29
N GLU A 616 18.79 20.59 -13.00
CA GLU A 616 17.84 20.91 -11.94
C GLU A 616 17.41 22.38 -11.98
N GLN A 617 18.34 23.31 -12.13
CA GLN A 617 18.04 24.75 -12.28
C GLN A 617 17.19 25.02 -13.54
N ASN A 618 17.42 24.26 -14.61
CA ASN A 618 16.66 24.33 -15.85
C ASN A 618 15.26 23.71 -15.77
N LYS A 619 14.90 23.00 -14.70
CA LYS A 619 13.55 22.42 -14.55
C LYS A 619 12.49 23.51 -14.43
N GLN A 620 12.77 24.66 -13.80
CA GLN A 620 11.79 25.75 -13.62
C GLN A 620 10.41 25.24 -13.15
N VAL A 621 10.43 24.23 -12.26
CA VAL A 621 9.25 23.64 -11.64
C VAL A 621 9.16 24.12 -10.21
N VAL A 622 8.01 24.65 -9.82
CA VAL A 622 7.73 25.02 -8.44
C VAL A 622 6.95 23.88 -7.77
N ARG A 623 7.28 23.59 -6.52
CA ARG A 623 6.52 22.66 -5.68
C ARG A 623 5.71 23.46 -4.68
N ILE A 624 4.39 23.26 -4.68
CA ILE A 624 3.49 23.90 -3.72
C ILE A 624 2.73 22.83 -2.94
N HIS A 625 2.29 23.18 -1.73
CA HIS A 625 1.44 22.33 -0.91
C HIS A 625 0.03 22.91 -0.83
N LEU A 626 -0.97 22.04 -0.86
CA LEU A 626 -2.35 22.38 -0.55
C LEU A 626 -2.82 21.61 0.69
N PRO A 627 -3.61 22.24 1.58
CA PRO A 627 -3.98 21.64 2.87
C PRO A 627 -5.05 20.55 2.76
N ARG A 628 -5.70 20.43 1.59
CA ARG A 628 -6.79 19.48 1.33
C ARG A 628 -6.79 19.08 -0.14
N SER A 629 -7.47 17.97 -0.42
CA SER A 629 -7.73 17.50 -1.78
C SER A 629 -8.57 18.47 -2.60
N VAL A 630 -8.45 18.40 -3.93
CA VAL A 630 -9.15 19.28 -4.87
C VAL A 630 -10.45 18.59 -5.29
N PRO A 631 -11.60 18.97 -4.69
CA PRO A 631 -12.84 18.21 -4.87
C PRO A 631 -13.35 18.21 -6.31
N SER A 632 -13.09 19.27 -7.07
CA SER A 632 -13.47 19.31 -8.49
C SER A 632 -12.56 20.22 -9.30
N LEU A 633 -12.22 19.77 -10.50
CA LEU A 633 -11.58 20.58 -11.53
C LEU A 633 -12.57 21.08 -12.59
N ASP A 634 -13.88 20.99 -12.30
CA ASP A 634 -14.95 21.64 -13.08
C ASP A 634 -15.22 23.04 -12.49
N PRO A 635 -15.00 24.13 -13.25
CA PRO A 635 -15.23 25.49 -12.77
C PRO A 635 -16.65 25.76 -12.24
N ARG A 636 -17.65 25.01 -12.73
CA ARG A 636 -19.06 25.16 -12.36
C ARG A 636 -19.40 24.53 -11.00
N ILE A 637 -18.57 23.57 -10.54
CA ILE A 637 -18.81 22.74 -9.33
C ILE A 637 -17.83 23.08 -8.22
N GLY A 638 -16.61 23.54 -8.55
CA GLY A 638 -15.58 23.94 -7.60
C GLY A 638 -16.11 24.89 -6.52
N SER A 639 -16.17 24.41 -5.28
CA SER A 639 -16.89 25.06 -4.16
C SER A 639 -16.00 25.54 -3.03
N ASP A 640 -14.69 25.43 -3.19
CA ASP A 640 -13.71 25.75 -2.16
C ASP A 640 -12.48 26.45 -2.72
N ARG A 641 -11.69 27.05 -1.82
CA ARG A 641 -10.50 27.83 -2.18
C ARG A 641 -9.44 26.98 -2.89
N THR A 642 -9.29 25.71 -2.53
CA THR A 642 -8.29 24.81 -3.12
C THR A 642 -8.61 24.56 -4.59
N SER A 643 -9.87 24.27 -4.91
CA SER A 643 -10.33 24.20 -6.31
C SER A 643 -10.06 25.51 -7.04
N GLY A 644 -10.40 26.65 -6.43
CA GLY A 644 -10.17 27.96 -7.02
C GLY A 644 -8.72 28.25 -7.41
N VAL A 645 -7.77 27.88 -6.55
CA VAL A 645 -6.33 28.03 -6.83
C VAL A 645 -5.92 27.24 -8.07
N VAL A 646 -6.32 25.97 -8.15
CA VAL A 646 -5.96 25.10 -9.28
C VAL A 646 -6.70 25.49 -10.56
N LEU A 647 -7.97 25.84 -10.46
CA LEU A 647 -8.78 26.31 -11.60
C LEU A 647 -8.19 27.57 -12.22
N ASN A 648 -7.68 28.52 -11.42
CA ASN A 648 -7.02 29.71 -11.94
C ASN A 648 -5.65 29.43 -12.58
N MET A 649 -5.05 28.25 -12.35
CA MET A 649 -3.85 27.82 -13.10
C MET A 649 -4.22 27.20 -14.45
N LEU A 650 -5.35 26.47 -14.49
CA LEU A 650 -5.80 25.69 -15.64
C LEU A 650 -6.66 26.50 -16.61
N TYR A 651 -7.40 27.50 -16.13
CA TYR A 651 -8.33 28.28 -16.93
C TYR A 651 -8.06 29.77 -16.81
N GLU A 652 -8.60 30.51 -17.77
CA GLU A 652 -8.59 31.97 -17.72
C GLU A 652 -9.96 32.54 -18.14
N GLY A 653 -10.45 33.53 -17.39
CA GLY A 653 -11.76 34.17 -17.59
C GLY A 653 -11.71 35.36 -18.54
N LEU A 654 -12.80 36.12 -18.61
CA LEU A 654 -12.83 37.38 -19.39
C LEU A 654 -11.83 38.39 -18.83
N MET A 655 -11.81 38.49 -17.51
CA MET A 655 -10.90 39.32 -16.73
C MET A 655 -10.04 38.43 -15.83
N ARG A 656 -8.97 38.99 -15.25
CA ARG A 656 -8.13 38.35 -14.24
C ARG A 656 -7.68 39.32 -13.18
N VAL A 657 -7.33 38.81 -12.00
CA VAL A 657 -6.68 39.60 -10.95
C VAL A 657 -5.16 39.61 -11.22
N GLY A 658 -4.65 40.77 -11.63
CA GLY A 658 -3.25 41.00 -11.93
C GLY A 658 -2.41 41.43 -10.72
N HIS A 659 -1.27 42.07 -10.98
CA HIS A 659 -0.37 42.49 -9.91
C HIS A 659 -1.03 43.56 -9.01
N ASN A 660 -0.73 43.55 -7.71
CA ASN A 660 -1.34 44.45 -6.71
C ASN A 660 -2.87 44.36 -6.62
N ASN A 661 -3.45 43.19 -6.90
CA ASN A 661 -4.90 42.93 -6.87
C ASN A 661 -5.71 43.85 -7.80
N LYS A 662 -5.11 44.34 -8.88
CA LYS A 662 -5.82 45.13 -9.89
C LYS A 662 -6.46 44.22 -10.92
N LEU A 663 -7.67 44.56 -11.33
CA LEU A 663 -8.37 43.85 -12.39
C LEU A 663 -7.73 44.17 -13.75
N GLU A 664 -7.46 43.15 -14.54
CA GLU A 664 -6.84 43.23 -15.86
C GLU A 664 -7.65 42.45 -16.90
N PHE A 665 -7.54 42.88 -18.16
CA PHE A 665 -8.04 42.14 -19.31
C PHE A 665 -7.31 40.79 -19.46
N ALA A 666 -8.08 39.73 -19.65
CA ALA A 666 -7.57 38.38 -19.84
C ALA A 666 -7.98 37.86 -21.23
N ILE A 667 -9.00 36.99 -21.33
CA ILE A 667 -9.54 36.57 -22.63
C ILE A 667 -10.29 37.71 -23.33
N ALA A 668 -10.92 38.61 -22.57
CA ALA A 668 -11.40 39.87 -23.12
C ALA A 668 -10.21 40.79 -23.42
N LYS A 669 -10.25 41.47 -24.56
CA LYS A 669 -9.30 42.55 -24.90
C LYS A 669 -9.90 43.95 -24.74
N ASP A 670 -11.23 44.05 -24.74
CA ASP A 670 -11.98 45.29 -24.55
C ASP A 670 -13.35 44.99 -23.92
N VAL A 671 -13.91 45.97 -23.20
CA VAL A 671 -15.30 45.92 -22.71
C VAL A 671 -15.96 47.28 -22.86
N LYS A 672 -17.11 47.32 -23.53
CA LYS A 672 -17.97 48.51 -23.60
C LYS A 672 -19.11 48.38 -22.60
N ILE A 673 -19.31 49.41 -21.80
CA ILE A 673 -20.34 49.47 -20.77
C ILE A 673 -21.37 50.53 -21.17
N SER A 674 -22.66 50.18 -21.13
CA SER A 674 -23.73 51.14 -21.38
C SER A 674 -23.79 52.24 -20.32
N SER A 675 -24.41 53.38 -20.65
CA SER A 675 -24.53 54.53 -19.75
C SER A 675 -25.30 54.22 -18.45
N ASP A 676 -26.23 53.28 -18.48
CA ASP A 676 -26.98 52.79 -17.31
C ASP A 676 -26.25 51.68 -16.54
N SER A 677 -25.04 51.27 -16.98
CA SER A 677 -24.22 50.21 -16.39
C SER A 677 -24.94 48.86 -16.28
N LYS A 678 -25.87 48.57 -17.20
CA LYS A 678 -26.60 47.31 -17.27
C LYS A 678 -26.19 46.42 -18.43
N GLN A 679 -25.53 46.94 -19.46
CA GLN A 679 -25.09 46.15 -20.60
C GLN A 679 -23.57 46.20 -20.73
N TYR A 680 -22.95 45.04 -20.85
CA TYR A 680 -21.52 44.83 -21.01
C TYR A 680 -21.27 44.07 -22.30
N ILE A 681 -20.49 44.65 -23.21
CA ILE A 681 -20.12 44.04 -24.49
C ILE A 681 -18.63 43.75 -24.43
N PHE A 682 -18.27 42.48 -24.27
CA PHE A 682 -16.89 42.01 -24.26
C PHE A 682 -16.45 41.63 -25.66
N THR A 683 -15.30 42.16 -26.10
CA THR A 683 -14.61 41.68 -27.29
C THR A 683 -13.48 40.74 -26.88
N LEU A 684 -13.50 39.52 -27.40
CA LEU A 684 -12.55 38.46 -27.04
C LEU A 684 -11.30 38.47 -27.94
N ARG A 685 -10.23 37.87 -27.44
CA ARG A 685 -9.02 37.55 -28.21
C ARG A 685 -9.25 36.29 -29.04
N GLU A 686 -8.61 36.22 -30.20
CA GLU A 686 -8.50 34.95 -30.93
C GLU A 686 -7.48 34.07 -30.20
N THR A 687 -7.96 32.97 -29.61
CA THR A 687 -7.14 32.02 -28.85
C THR A 687 -7.76 30.63 -28.96
N CYS A 688 -7.04 29.63 -28.48
CA CYS A 688 -7.51 28.24 -28.48
C CYS A 688 -7.42 27.61 -27.10
N TRP A 689 -8.17 26.53 -26.95
CA TRP A 689 -8.09 25.57 -25.88
C TRP A 689 -6.79 24.75 -25.97
N SER A 690 -6.41 24.05 -24.90
CA SER A 690 -5.19 23.23 -24.87
C SER A 690 -5.18 22.10 -25.90
N ASN A 691 -6.34 21.64 -26.38
CA ASN A 691 -6.49 20.68 -27.48
C ASN A 691 -6.36 21.32 -28.88
N GLY A 692 -6.37 22.65 -28.98
CA GLY A 692 -6.17 23.42 -30.21
C GLY A 692 -7.47 23.93 -30.84
N GLU A 693 -8.62 23.56 -30.29
CA GLU A 693 -9.92 24.08 -30.73
C GLU A 693 -10.05 25.58 -30.39
N PRO A 694 -10.68 26.39 -31.26
CA PRO A 694 -10.90 27.81 -30.97
C PRO A 694 -11.71 28.01 -29.69
N LEU A 695 -11.30 28.95 -28.86
CA LEU A 695 -12.09 29.40 -27.71
C LEU A 695 -12.94 30.59 -28.16
N THR A 696 -14.26 30.50 -27.94
CA THR A 696 -15.24 31.46 -28.48
C THR A 696 -16.18 32.00 -27.39
N ALA A 697 -16.89 33.08 -27.70
CA ALA A 697 -17.93 33.65 -26.83
C ALA A 697 -19.03 32.62 -26.50
N TYR A 698 -19.30 31.67 -27.40
CA TYR A 698 -20.24 30.59 -27.17
C TYR A 698 -19.83 29.65 -26.03
N ASP A 699 -18.53 29.52 -25.73
CA ASP A 699 -18.05 28.68 -24.61
C ASP A 699 -18.38 29.33 -23.25
N PHE A 700 -18.33 30.67 -23.17
CA PHE A 700 -18.76 31.43 -22.00
C PHE A 700 -20.28 31.37 -21.84
N GLU A 701 -21.02 31.63 -22.93
CA GLU A 701 -22.49 31.54 -22.93
C GLU A 701 -22.96 30.16 -22.46
N TYR A 702 -22.36 29.09 -23.02
CA TYR A 702 -22.65 27.72 -22.65
C TYR A 702 -22.39 27.45 -21.17
N ALA A 703 -21.20 27.78 -20.67
CA ALA A 703 -20.80 27.53 -19.29
C ALA A 703 -21.74 28.21 -18.28
N TRP A 704 -22.04 29.49 -18.51
CA TRP A 704 -22.86 30.29 -17.61
C TRP A 704 -24.33 29.88 -17.65
N LYS A 705 -24.88 29.56 -18.84
CA LYS A 705 -26.24 29.00 -18.94
C LYS A 705 -26.34 27.63 -18.26
N LYS A 706 -25.30 26.78 -18.35
CA LYS A 706 -25.27 25.49 -17.65
C LYS A 706 -25.33 25.65 -16.14
N ILE A 707 -24.58 26.60 -15.58
CA ILE A 707 -24.63 26.93 -14.13
C ILE A 707 -26.07 27.28 -13.70
N LEU A 708 -26.79 28.00 -14.56
CA LEU A 708 -28.15 28.45 -14.34
C LEU A 708 -29.23 27.39 -14.64
N GLU A 709 -28.88 26.20 -15.16
CA GLU A 709 -29.84 25.11 -15.33
C GLU A 709 -30.41 24.67 -13.97
N PRO A 710 -31.75 24.55 -13.80
CA PRO A 710 -32.35 24.16 -12.51
C PRO A 710 -31.84 22.83 -11.96
N LYS A 711 -31.58 21.87 -12.84
CA LYS A 711 -31.13 20.51 -12.46
C LYS A 711 -29.63 20.42 -12.23
N PHE A 712 -28.83 21.38 -12.71
CA PHE A 712 -27.38 21.34 -12.58
C PHE A 712 -26.96 21.87 -11.20
N ARG A 713 -26.19 21.08 -10.44
CA ARG A 713 -25.74 21.48 -9.11
C ARG A 713 -24.48 22.34 -9.20
N ALA A 714 -24.68 23.66 -9.20
CA ALA A 714 -23.61 24.65 -9.14
C ALA A 714 -23.67 25.42 -7.81
N PRO A 715 -22.77 25.14 -6.84
CA PRO A 715 -22.82 25.73 -5.50
C PRO A 715 -22.76 27.27 -5.49
N PHE A 716 -22.08 27.86 -6.46
CA PHE A 716 -21.93 29.31 -6.60
C PHE A 716 -22.83 29.95 -7.66
N ALA A 717 -23.93 29.30 -8.06
CA ALA A 717 -24.85 29.83 -9.07
C ALA A 717 -25.40 31.22 -8.73
N PHE A 718 -25.55 31.54 -7.43
CA PHE A 718 -26.03 32.83 -6.96
C PHE A 718 -25.13 34.01 -7.37
N LEU A 719 -23.85 33.78 -7.69
CA LEU A 719 -22.96 34.84 -8.17
C LEU A 719 -23.45 35.41 -9.51
N LEU A 720 -24.14 34.60 -10.32
CA LEU A 720 -24.66 35.01 -11.63
C LEU A 720 -26.00 35.76 -11.54
N PHE A 721 -26.62 35.88 -10.35
CA PHE A 721 -28.00 36.39 -10.24
C PHE A 721 -28.15 37.89 -10.54
N SER A 722 -27.06 38.66 -10.62
CA SER A 722 -27.12 40.03 -11.14
C SER A 722 -27.41 40.08 -12.64
N ILE A 723 -27.14 39.00 -13.37
CA ILE A 723 -27.44 38.88 -14.80
C ILE A 723 -28.95 38.80 -14.96
N LYS A 724 -29.46 39.54 -15.95
CA LYS A 724 -30.87 39.61 -16.28
C LYS A 724 -31.46 38.20 -16.36
N ASN A 725 -32.54 37.98 -15.61
CA ASN A 725 -33.32 36.74 -15.63
C ASN A 725 -32.57 35.48 -15.09
N ALA A 726 -31.35 35.61 -14.55
CA ALA A 726 -30.56 34.45 -14.14
C ALA A 726 -31.17 33.70 -12.94
N GLU A 727 -31.64 34.42 -11.92
CA GLU A 727 -32.24 33.79 -10.74
C GLU A 727 -33.55 33.04 -11.07
N ALA A 728 -34.44 33.68 -11.83
CA ALA A 728 -35.70 33.06 -12.26
C ALA A 728 -35.44 31.82 -13.14
N ALA A 729 -34.42 31.87 -14.01
CA ALA A 729 -34.01 30.71 -14.80
C ALA A 729 -33.48 29.57 -13.92
N LYS A 730 -32.69 29.88 -12.88
CA LYS A 730 -32.19 28.88 -11.92
C LYS A 730 -33.30 28.20 -11.13
N ARG A 731 -34.37 28.95 -10.82
CA ARG A 731 -35.58 28.42 -10.16
C ARG A 731 -36.49 27.62 -11.10
N GLY A 732 -36.22 27.64 -12.41
CA GLY A 732 -37.03 26.96 -13.42
C GLY A 732 -38.31 27.69 -13.79
N GLU A 733 -38.41 28.98 -13.45
CA GLU A 733 -39.59 29.82 -13.71
C GLU A 733 -39.62 30.29 -15.18
N ILE A 734 -38.45 30.43 -15.80
CA ILE A 734 -38.27 30.87 -17.19
C ILE A 734 -37.19 30.04 -17.91
N PRO A 735 -37.22 29.95 -19.25
CA PRO A 735 -36.21 29.23 -20.02
C PRO A 735 -34.87 30.00 -20.07
N LEU A 736 -33.76 29.25 -20.19
CA LEU A 736 -32.39 29.80 -20.28
C LEU A 736 -32.17 30.73 -21.49
N THR A 737 -33.00 30.61 -22.53
CA THR A 737 -32.96 31.49 -23.70
C THR A 737 -33.35 32.93 -23.37
N GLN A 738 -33.99 33.19 -22.23
CA GLN A 738 -34.36 34.53 -21.77
C GLN A 738 -33.34 35.15 -20.81
N VAL A 739 -32.29 34.41 -20.43
CA VAL A 739 -31.19 34.93 -19.59
C VAL A 739 -30.35 35.90 -20.42
N GLY A 740 -29.95 37.03 -19.83
CA GLY A 740 -29.17 38.09 -20.48
C GLY A 740 -27.71 37.75 -20.77
N ILE A 741 -27.44 36.60 -21.41
CA ILE A 741 -26.12 36.15 -21.86
C ILE A 741 -26.26 35.71 -23.31
N GLU A 742 -25.57 36.40 -24.21
CA GLU A 742 -25.68 36.19 -25.66
C GLU A 742 -24.31 36.33 -26.32
N ALA A 743 -23.88 35.29 -27.05
CA ALA A 743 -22.76 35.40 -27.96
C ALA A 743 -23.27 35.83 -29.35
N LEU A 744 -23.01 37.09 -29.72
CA LEU A 744 -23.43 37.63 -31.03
C LEU A 744 -22.67 36.98 -32.18
N ASP A 745 -21.40 36.68 -31.93
CA ASP A 745 -20.49 35.98 -32.84
C ASP A 745 -19.40 35.27 -32.01
N SER A 746 -18.44 34.62 -32.66
CA SER A 746 -17.36 33.87 -32.00
C SER A 746 -16.52 34.68 -31.01
N TYR A 747 -16.48 36.02 -31.13
CA TYR A 747 -15.59 36.88 -30.34
C TYR A 747 -16.31 38.06 -29.67
N THR A 748 -17.63 38.09 -29.68
CA THR A 748 -18.43 39.16 -29.05
C THR A 748 -19.45 38.55 -28.08
N LEU A 749 -19.23 38.77 -26.77
CA LEU A 749 -20.15 38.34 -25.71
C LEU A 749 -20.88 39.56 -25.13
N VAL A 750 -22.22 39.53 -25.16
CA VAL A 750 -23.08 40.55 -24.57
C VAL A 750 -23.71 40.01 -23.30
N VAL A 751 -23.57 40.76 -22.21
CA VAL A 751 -24.18 40.45 -20.92
C VAL A 751 -25.06 41.61 -20.47
N THR A 752 -26.32 41.29 -20.17
CA THR A 752 -27.30 42.26 -19.65
C THR A 752 -27.61 41.93 -18.19
N LEU A 753 -27.60 42.95 -17.33
CA LEU A 753 -27.88 42.85 -15.90
C LEU A 753 -29.28 43.38 -15.56
N ASP A 754 -29.92 42.83 -14.53
CA ASP A 754 -31.20 43.36 -14.02
C ASP A 754 -30.99 44.71 -13.31
N THR A 755 -29.92 44.81 -12.54
CA THR A 755 -29.50 45.99 -11.80
C THR A 755 -28.03 46.31 -12.06
N PRO A 756 -27.62 47.60 -12.05
CA PRO A 756 -26.22 47.95 -12.18
C PRO A 756 -25.39 47.30 -11.07
N SER A 757 -24.29 46.62 -11.43
CA SER A 757 -23.42 45.93 -10.48
C SER A 757 -21.97 46.40 -10.65
N PRO A 758 -21.49 47.31 -9.77
CA PRO A 758 -20.15 47.90 -9.90
C PRO A 758 -19.00 46.88 -9.89
N PHE A 759 -19.21 45.72 -9.28
CA PHE A 759 -18.22 44.63 -9.16
C PHE A 759 -18.42 43.53 -10.23
N PHE A 760 -19.26 43.75 -11.25
CA PHE A 760 -19.52 42.73 -12.26
C PHE A 760 -18.24 42.31 -13.00
N LEU A 761 -17.36 43.26 -13.32
CA LEU A 761 -16.09 42.91 -13.97
C LEU A 761 -15.21 42.04 -13.06
N ASP A 762 -15.19 42.28 -11.75
CA ASP A 762 -14.48 41.44 -10.79
C ASP A 762 -15.05 40.01 -10.73
N LEU A 763 -16.37 39.86 -10.83
CA LEU A 763 -17.01 38.54 -10.90
C LEU A 763 -16.54 37.75 -12.12
N THR A 764 -16.29 38.42 -13.25
CA THR A 764 -15.79 37.74 -14.46
C THR A 764 -14.34 37.25 -14.37
N ALA A 765 -13.62 37.58 -13.29
CA ALA A 765 -12.33 36.99 -12.92
C ALA A 765 -12.45 35.84 -11.90
N HIS A 766 -13.64 35.60 -11.33
CA HIS A 766 -13.89 34.49 -10.42
C HIS A 766 -13.99 33.16 -11.17
N TRP A 767 -13.56 32.05 -10.56
CA TRP A 767 -13.51 30.76 -11.26
C TRP A 767 -14.89 30.26 -11.74
N THR A 768 -15.97 30.65 -11.08
CA THR A 768 -17.35 30.35 -11.51
C THR A 768 -17.71 30.96 -12.86
N TYR A 769 -17.02 32.01 -13.30
CA TYR A 769 -17.22 32.68 -14.59
C TYR A 769 -16.27 32.21 -15.68
N LEU A 770 -15.41 31.21 -15.41
CA LEU A 770 -14.51 30.66 -16.41
C LEU A 770 -15.29 29.99 -17.56
N PRO A 771 -14.73 30.02 -18.79
CA PRO A 771 -15.34 29.33 -19.91
C PRO A 771 -15.20 27.82 -19.76
N LEU A 772 -15.97 27.08 -20.56
CA LEU A 772 -15.91 25.62 -20.60
C LEU A 772 -15.98 25.14 -22.04
N CYS A 773 -15.12 24.20 -22.41
CA CYS A 773 -15.10 23.64 -23.76
C CYS A 773 -16.37 22.81 -23.99
N ARG A 774 -17.33 23.38 -24.75
CA ARG A 774 -18.66 22.79 -24.98
C ARG A 774 -18.61 21.42 -25.64
N GLU A 775 -17.66 21.20 -26.55
CA GLU A 775 -17.51 19.95 -27.30
C GLU A 775 -17.07 18.81 -26.39
N ILE A 776 -16.11 19.07 -25.51
CA ILE A 776 -15.61 18.12 -24.52
C ILE A 776 -16.68 17.78 -23.48
N ASP A 777 -17.44 18.76 -23.00
CA ASP A 777 -18.52 18.51 -22.03
C ASP A 777 -19.62 17.60 -22.61
N ALA A 778 -19.91 17.74 -23.90
CA ALA A 778 -20.88 16.91 -24.61
C ALA A 778 -20.35 15.49 -24.89
N LEU A 779 -19.08 15.37 -25.30
CA LEU A 779 -18.48 14.08 -25.68
C LEU A 779 -18.06 13.23 -24.48
N HIS A 780 -17.69 13.86 -23.36
CA HIS A 780 -17.06 13.19 -22.23
C HIS A 780 -17.70 13.57 -20.89
N PRO A 781 -18.85 12.96 -20.53
CA PRO A 781 -19.44 13.12 -19.20
C PRO A 781 -18.42 12.75 -18.11
N GLY A 782 -18.11 13.68 -17.23
CA GLY A 782 -17.12 13.49 -16.15
C GLY A 782 -15.67 13.79 -16.53
N TRP A 783 -15.41 14.49 -17.65
CA TRP A 783 -14.07 14.95 -18.07
C TRP A 783 -13.26 15.59 -16.93
N ALA A 784 -13.91 16.32 -16.02
CA ALA A 784 -13.27 17.01 -14.89
C ALA A 784 -12.61 16.08 -13.86
N TYR A 785 -12.86 14.76 -13.94
CA TYR A 785 -12.27 13.74 -13.07
C TYR A 785 -11.22 12.88 -13.81
N ARG A 786 -10.90 13.22 -15.06
CA ARG A 786 -9.96 12.46 -15.91
C ARG A 786 -8.64 13.23 -16.06
N SER A 787 -7.57 12.49 -16.30
CA SER A 787 -6.21 13.01 -16.55
C SER A 787 -5.72 12.75 -17.98
N ASP A 788 -6.61 12.28 -18.87
CA ASP A 788 -6.31 12.01 -20.27
C ASP A 788 -6.60 13.26 -21.16
N ALA A 789 -6.50 13.10 -22.48
CA ALA A 789 -6.74 14.17 -23.45
C ALA A 789 -8.15 14.78 -23.38
N SER A 790 -9.09 14.19 -22.61
CA SER A 790 -10.41 14.76 -22.39
C SER A 790 -10.41 15.94 -21.40
N TYR A 791 -9.32 16.16 -20.64
CA TYR A 791 -9.21 17.35 -19.79
C TYR A 791 -8.64 18.53 -20.59
N VAL A 792 -9.51 19.49 -20.92
CA VAL A 792 -9.18 20.63 -21.77
C VAL A 792 -9.29 21.95 -20.99
N SER A 793 -8.30 22.81 -21.21
CA SER A 793 -7.99 23.96 -20.36
C SER A 793 -7.54 25.15 -21.24
N ASN A 794 -7.76 26.40 -20.83
CA ASN A 794 -7.37 27.59 -21.62
C ASN A 794 -6.40 28.53 -20.89
N GLY A 795 -5.97 28.16 -19.69
CA GLY A 795 -5.08 28.94 -18.85
C GLY A 795 -3.60 28.72 -19.15
N PRO A 796 -2.72 29.34 -18.33
CA PRO A 796 -1.26 29.30 -18.49
C PRO A 796 -0.64 27.92 -18.30
N PHE A 797 -1.33 27.04 -17.57
CA PHE A 797 -0.93 25.64 -17.38
C PHE A 797 -2.03 24.70 -17.86
N LYS A 798 -1.63 23.47 -18.20
CA LYS A 798 -2.52 22.35 -18.51
C LYS A 798 -2.24 21.19 -17.56
N LEU A 799 -3.24 20.38 -17.29
CA LEU A 799 -3.09 19.18 -16.47
C LEU A 799 -2.19 18.17 -17.20
N GLU A 800 -1.14 17.70 -16.52
CA GLU A 800 -0.27 16.62 -17.00
C GLU A 800 -0.63 15.31 -16.29
N GLU A 801 -0.81 15.36 -14.97
CA GLU A 801 -1.08 14.18 -14.16
C GLU A 801 -1.96 14.54 -12.96
N ARG A 802 -2.82 13.59 -12.56
CA ARG A 802 -3.65 13.64 -11.36
C ARG A 802 -3.68 12.25 -10.73
N GLU A 803 -3.16 12.13 -9.51
CA GLU A 803 -3.13 10.86 -8.78
C GLU A 803 -4.39 10.67 -7.92
N LEU A 804 -4.73 9.42 -7.57
CA LEU A 804 -5.85 9.15 -6.66
C LEU A 804 -5.45 9.54 -5.23
N ASN A 805 -6.07 10.62 -4.74
CA ASN A 805 -5.83 11.41 -3.52
C ASN A 805 -5.11 12.77 -3.73
N ASP A 806 -5.10 13.25 -4.99
CA ASP A 806 -5.02 14.64 -5.49
C ASP A 806 -3.65 15.36 -5.50
N ASP A 807 -2.53 14.65 -5.50
CA ASP A 807 -1.29 15.24 -6.02
C ASP A 807 -1.50 15.55 -7.51
N LEU A 808 -1.21 16.79 -7.92
CA LEU A 808 -1.44 17.29 -9.27
C LEU A 808 -0.13 17.77 -9.87
N LYS A 809 0.08 17.41 -11.13
CA LYS A 809 1.16 17.96 -11.92
C LYS A 809 0.57 18.74 -13.08
N VAL A 810 0.94 20.02 -13.17
CA VAL A 810 0.54 20.88 -14.27
C VAL A 810 1.77 21.35 -15.02
N THR A 811 1.67 21.41 -16.35
CA THR A 811 2.75 21.84 -17.23
C THR A 811 2.36 23.09 -17.98
N LYS A 812 3.35 23.88 -18.39
CA LYS A 812 3.12 25.08 -19.18
C LYS A 812 2.28 24.76 -20.41
N ASN A 813 1.19 25.50 -20.59
CA ASN A 813 0.36 25.40 -21.77
C ASN A 813 0.98 26.23 -22.90
N LEU A 814 1.61 25.56 -23.88
CA LEU A 814 2.24 26.24 -25.01
C LEU A 814 1.24 26.93 -25.96
N ARG A 815 -0.05 26.58 -25.86
CA ARG A 815 -1.13 27.16 -26.67
C ARG A 815 -1.82 28.35 -25.98
N TYR A 816 -1.43 28.66 -24.75
CA TYR A 816 -1.93 29.83 -24.04
C TYR A 816 -1.51 31.13 -24.74
N TRP A 817 -2.43 32.07 -24.91
CA TRP A 817 -2.20 33.29 -25.70
C TRP A 817 -1.06 34.17 -25.17
N ASP A 818 -0.78 34.15 -23.86
CA ASP A 818 0.31 34.89 -23.21
C ASP A 818 1.45 33.95 -22.73
N ALA A 819 1.64 32.80 -23.41
CA ALA A 819 2.60 31.78 -23.01
C ALA A 819 4.05 32.30 -22.89
N GLU A 820 4.45 33.33 -23.64
CA GLU A 820 5.81 33.89 -23.57
C GLU A 820 6.13 34.54 -22.21
N LYS A 821 5.11 35.06 -21.52
CA LYS A 821 5.26 35.65 -20.19
C LYS A 821 5.33 34.60 -19.08
N VAL A 822 4.83 33.39 -19.32
CA VAL A 822 4.90 32.27 -18.37
C VAL A 822 6.33 31.71 -18.32
N LYS A 823 7.05 31.94 -17.21
CA LYS A 823 8.45 31.49 -17.05
C LYS A 823 8.59 30.06 -16.50
N LEU A 824 7.65 29.64 -15.66
CA LEU A 824 7.63 28.28 -15.11
C LEU A 824 7.33 27.25 -16.19
N LYS A 825 8.02 26.11 -16.14
CA LYS A 825 7.76 24.97 -17.04
C LYS A 825 6.67 24.04 -16.49
N GLY A 826 6.48 24.02 -15.17
CA GLY A 826 5.42 23.27 -14.52
C GLY A 826 5.30 23.58 -13.04
N ILE A 827 4.27 23.03 -12.42
CA ILE A 827 4.02 23.12 -10.98
C ILE A 827 3.63 21.71 -10.51
N GLU A 828 4.29 21.26 -9.46
CA GLU A 828 3.96 20.03 -8.73
C GLU A 828 3.21 20.46 -7.46
N ILE A 829 1.98 19.99 -7.32
CA ILE A 829 1.05 20.34 -6.24
C ILE A 829 0.88 19.11 -5.38
N ASN A 830 1.37 19.16 -4.15
CA ASN A 830 1.26 18.04 -3.22
C ASN A 830 0.22 18.33 -2.16
N ILE A 831 -0.55 17.33 -1.76
CA ILE A 831 -1.48 17.47 -0.64
C ILE A 831 -0.82 17.00 0.63
N ILE A 832 -0.83 17.90 1.61
CA ILE A 832 -0.34 17.62 2.95
C ILE A 832 -1.49 17.96 3.89
N GLU A 833 -2.18 16.91 4.35
CA GLU A 833 -3.16 17.03 5.43
C GLU A 833 -2.39 17.10 6.75
N ASP A 834 -2.03 18.30 7.20
CA ASP A 834 -1.42 18.50 8.51
C ASP A 834 -2.45 18.93 9.56
N GLU A 835 -2.44 18.27 10.72
CA GLU A 835 -3.17 18.65 11.94
C GLU A 835 -2.37 19.62 12.84
N GLU A 836 -1.17 20.05 12.42
CA GLU A 836 -0.28 20.93 13.19
C GLU A 836 0.01 22.28 12.51
N VAL A 837 -1.00 23.14 12.34
CA VAL A 837 -0.85 24.62 12.27
C VAL A 837 -2.00 25.30 12.99
#